data_AF-A0A448KQ00-F1
#
_entry.id   AF-A0A448KQ00-F1
#
_cell.length_a   1.000
_cell.length_b   1.000
_cell.length_c   1.000
_cell.angle_alpha   90.00
_cell.angle_beta   90.00
_cell.angle_gamma   90.00
#
_symmetry.space_group_name_H-M   'P 1'
#
loop_
_entity.id
_entity.type
_entity.pdbx_description
1 polymer ?
#
loop_
_entity_poly.entity_id
_entity_poly.type
_entity_poly.pdbx_seq_one_letter_code
_entity_poly.pdbx_strand_id
1 'polypeptide(L)'
;MSVKVSVIIPSLNSINYYDECIKSVMKQSLKELEIICVDANSTDGTLELIKKYQAKDERIKLIISDKKSYGYQMNLGIAAASGEYVGIVESDDYIKEDMYKRLYETAKQNDCDIVKSDFFIFTDTRLDYEKVSRFDEFYNTRLNALEDLRLFWTNGINPIGICRLGLFRINQIVLNETPGASYQDNGLFFQLFCFAKSIYFLNEAFYMLRRDNPNSSVHSKEKVYMACLEYDYIRNFLQKYPSFESLVAPICAYHRYGNYIFTLERIDDKYKKDFLKRFREDFMKIIYNGELKESLYTPTQLCIIKEIVEDSDAYYYTHICPLKNTAKRSGAVLRVQKQLSYRLGLELLKTKSFVKALNLPFRIYKQVTNFRLERKIYESLSAIDEKFILPPLEDYTDFGEALETKKHLSYRLGQALLKNPILFPFKIKKIYEEFKAYKNAPKRTDFKLEAISDEEYFIKRHEEAFNYTPDFKNPKTFNEKLIHRILYDRSEIYTFLADKLKGRIFVADILSGSKDILKKDSPLYKDIDSLKEELLKTNECKYLPKLYGIYDNIYDINFSILPDSFVLKTNHDAGGYVIVEDKKEFLKDTKRFSEAMRKLKEHLEKNYYLIFREWHYRGIKPRIFAEELLKNEENGLLDTYKFHIFDKNDMKNNYVQVTTDRFENYQRTMMTNSWEIAPFNFIYEIPTKIPPKPQSLEAMWDLALKLASPFDYVRVDLYQNKDKIYVGELTFTHGAAIEQLVPGEWDEKLGALWHQKRLVDVTK
;
A
#
# COMPACT_ATOMS: atom_id res chain seq x y z
N MET A 1 13.19 23.04 49.94
CA MET A 1 12.77 24.26 49.23
C MET A 1 11.66 23.88 48.26
N SER A 2 10.68 24.75 47.99
CA SER A 2 9.67 24.49 46.95
C SER A 2 10.34 24.46 45.58
N VAL A 3 10.05 23.45 44.76
CA VAL A 3 10.56 23.37 43.39
C VAL A 3 9.91 24.47 42.55
N LYS A 4 10.72 25.29 41.87
CA LYS A 4 10.26 26.39 41.02
C LYS A 4 10.03 25.93 39.58
N VAL A 5 10.97 25.16 39.03
CA VAL A 5 10.90 24.65 37.66
C VAL A 5 11.26 23.15 37.63
N SER A 6 10.42 22.36 36.98
CA SER A 6 10.71 20.97 36.62
C SER A 6 11.26 20.92 35.20
N VAL A 7 12.50 20.46 35.05
CA VAL A 7 13.14 20.32 33.74
C VAL A 7 13.03 18.88 33.28
N ILE A 8 12.33 18.63 32.17
CA ILE A 8 12.15 17.29 31.61
C ILE A 8 13.20 17.08 30.53
N ILE A 9 13.92 15.95 30.61
CA ILE A 9 14.92 15.53 29.63
C ILE A 9 14.53 14.14 29.11
N PRO A 10 13.83 14.05 27.97
CA PRO A 10 13.55 12.76 27.32
C PRO A 10 14.83 12.22 26.68
N SER A 11 15.06 10.91 26.75
CA SER A 11 16.25 10.28 26.18
C SER A 11 15.98 8.90 25.61
N LEU A 12 16.65 8.59 24.50
CA LEU A 12 16.72 7.27 23.89
C LEU A 12 17.99 7.18 23.06
N ASN A 13 18.96 6.42 23.55
CA ASN A 13 20.26 6.22 22.90
C ASN A 13 20.94 7.55 22.49
N SER A 14 21.17 8.43 23.46
CA SER A 14 21.70 9.79 23.25
C SER A 14 23.13 9.97 23.78
N ILE A 15 23.91 8.91 23.94
CA ILE A 15 25.18 8.92 24.71
C ILE A 15 26.18 9.98 24.23
N ASN A 16 26.20 10.26 22.93
CA ASN A 16 27.15 11.19 22.33
C ASN A 16 26.94 12.65 22.76
N TYR A 17 25.74 13.00 23.21
CA TYR A 17 25.36 14.39 23.49
C TYR A 17 24.82 14.59 24.92
N TYR A 18 24.32 13.52 25.54
CA TYR A 18 23.64 13.59 26.83
C TYR A 18 24.51 14.21 27.94
N ASP A 19 25.82 13.94 27.94
CA ASP A 19 26.75 14.45 28.95
C ASP A 19 26.84 15.98 28.97
N GLU A 20 26.78 16.62 27.80
CA GLU A 20 26.76 18.08 27.66
C GLU A 20 25.40 18.65 28.11
N CYS A 21 24.32 18.01 27.63
CA CYS A 21 22.94 18.35 27.98
C CYS A 21 22.75 18.39 29.51
N ILE A 22 22.98 17.26 30.20
CA ILE A 22 22.71 17.15 31.63
C ILE A 22 23.60 18.09 32.46
N LYS A 23 24.88 18.27 32.08
CA LYS A 23 25.78 19.21 32.77
C LYS A 23 25.28 20.64 32.64
N SER A 24 24.74 21.04 31.49
CA SER A 24 24.22 22.40 31.28
C SER A 24 23.00 22.70 32.17
N VAL A 25 22.15 21.70 32.41
CA VAL A 25 21.01 21.81 33.33
C VAL A 25 21.46 21.79 34.80
N MET A 26 22.44 20.95 35.15
CA MET A 26 23.00 20.92 36.52
C MET A 26 23.66 22.24 36.91
N LYS A 27 24.29 22.93 35.95
CA LYS A 27 24.99 24.21 36.16
C LYS A 27 24.08 25.42 36.30
N GLN A 28 22.76 25.27 36.10
CA GLN A 28 21.82 26.37 36.18
C GLN A 28 21.96 27.16 37.50
N SER A 29 21.88 28.48 37.37
CA SER A 29 21.98 29.44 38.48
C SER A 29 20.75 29.41 39.37
N LEU A 30 19.58 29.03 38.85
CA LEU A 30 18.40 28.69 39.65
C LEU A 30 18.62 27.33 40.32
N LYS A 31 18.59 27.26 41.66
CA LYS A 31 18.91 26.03 42.40
C LYS A 31 17.68 25.20 42.74
N GLU A 32 16.50 25.83 42.82
CA GLU A 32 15.21 25.20 43.10
C GLU A 32 14.63 24.50 41.86
N LEU A 33 15.47 23.74 41.18
CA LEU A 33 15.12 22.88 40.04
C LEU A 33 14.92 21.45 40.50
N GLU A 34 14.04 20.74 39.82
CA GLU A 34 14.11 19.28 39.71
C GLU A 34 14.38 18.90 38.25
N ILE A 35 15.16 17.84 38.04
CA ILE A 35 15.61 17.41 36.72
C ILE A 35 15.07 16.00 36.48
N ILE A 36 14.03 15.89 35.66
CA ILE A 36 13.31 14.65 35.40
C ILE A 36 13.83 14.03 34.11
N CYS A 37 14.73 13.05 34.25
CA CYS A 37 15.30 12.31 33.15
C CYS A 37 14.38 11.13 32.82
N VAL A 38 13.75 11.15 31.65
CA VAL A 38 12.86 10.08 31.19
C VAL A 38 13.58 9.29 30.12
N ASP A 39 14.11 8.12 30.49
CA ASP A 39 14.89 7.26 29.60
C ASP A 39 14.04 6.10 29.07
N ALA A 40 13.99 5.96 27.75
CA ALA A 40 13.22 4.95 27.04
C ALA A 40 13.99 3.61 26.94
N ASN A 41 14.58 3.19 28.07
CA ASN A 41 15.41 2.01 28.23
C ASN A 41 16.58 1.96 27.21
N SER A 42 17.41 3.00 27.26
CA SER A 42 18.60 3.13 26.41
C SER A 42 19.60 2.00 26.62
N THR A 43 20.32 1.64 25.56
CA THR A 43 21.26 0.49 25.54
C THR A 43 22.68 0.89 25.13
N ASP A 44 22.92 2.18 24.93
CA ASP A 44 24.18 2.75 24.44
C ASP A 44 25.06 3.36 25.54
N GLY A 45 24.69 3.18 26.81
CA GLY A 45 25.35 3.80 27.96
C GLY A 45 24.67 5.05 28.51
N THR A 46 23.63 5.58 27.83
CA THR A 46 22.90 6.78 28.30
C THR A 46 22.29 6.56 29.68
N LEU A 47 21.65 5.42 29.90
CA LEU A 47 20.99 5.09 31.17
C LEU A 47 21.99 4.99 32.33
N GLU A 48 23.14 4.37 32.10
CA GLU A 48 24.24 4.26 33.07
C GLU A 48 24.81 5.64 33.42
N LEU A 49 24.94 6.52 32.42
CA LEU A 49 25.39 7.89 32.62
C LEU A 49 24.39 8.69 33.48
N ILE A 50 23.09 8.55 33.24
CA ILE A 50 22.06 9.20 34.07
C ILE A 50 22.15 8.74 35.52
N LYS A 51 22.26 7.42 35.77
CA LYS A 51 22.43 6.87 37.13
C LYS A 51 23.66 7.44 37.84
N LYS A 52 24.77 7.63 37.11
CA LYS A 52 26.00 8.23 37.64
C LYS A 52 25.80 9.69 38.05
N TYR A 53 25.01 10.46 37.31
CA TYR A 53 24.68 11.85 37.68
C TYR A 53 23.66 11.92 38.81
N GLN A 54 22.66 11.04 38.80
CA GLN A 54 21.68 10.91 39.88
C GLN A 54 22.34 10.67 41.25
N ALA A 55 23.40 9.87 41.29
CA ALA A 55 24.17 9.65 42.52
C ALA A 55 24.94 10.89 43.03
N LYS A 56 25.09 11.93 42.20
CA LYS A 56 25.86 13.15 42.51
C LYS A 56 25.00 14.39 42.72
N ASP A 57 23.80 14.41 42.18
CA ASP A 57 22.89 15.55 42.23
C ASP A 57 21.48 15.06 42.58
N GLU A 58 21.07 15.34 43.81
CA GLU A 58 19.78 14.91 44.38
C GLU A 58 18.56 15.49 43.64
N ARG A 59 18.76 16.54 42.82
CA ARG A 59 17.70 17.12 41.99
C ARG A 59 17.30 16.21 40.83
N ILE A 60 18.14 15.24 40.47
CA ILE A 60 17.92 14.33 39.34
C ILE A 60 16.98 13.19 39.73
N LYS A 61 15.87 13.07 39.01
CA LYS A 61 14.90 11.98 39.11
C LYS A 61 14.91 11.19 37.80
N LEU A 62 15.26 9.92 37.87
CA LEU A 62 15.25 9.01 36.72
C LEU A 62 13.93 8.25 36.65
N ILE A 63 13.28 8.29 35.50
CA ILE A 63 12.15 7.43 35.13
C ILE A 63 12.62 6.54 33.98
N ILE A 64 12.57 5.22 34.18
CA ILE A 64 12.86 4.23 33.14
C ILE A 64 11.54 3.75 32.58
N SER A 65 11.39 3.78 31.26
CA SER A 65 10.16 3.37 30.58
C SER A 65 10.46 2.51 29.36
N ASP A 66 9.45 1.81 28.86
CA ASP A 66 9.56 1.09 27.59
C ASP A 66 9.77 2.05 26.41
N LYS A 67 10.43 1.56 25.36
CA LYS A 67 10.63 2.30 24.10
C LYS A 67 9.30 2.53 23.37
N LYS A 68 8.67 3.68 23.64
CA LYS A 68 7.43 4.16 23.00
C LYS A 68 7.66 5.46 22.21
N SER A 69 6.61 6.28 22.05
CA SER A 69 6.66 7.58 21.37
C SER A 69 7.35 8.66 22.21
N TYR A 70 7.83 9.72 21.55
CA TYR A 70 8.32 10.91 22.25
C TYR A 70 7.24 11.53 23.14
N GLY A 71 6.00 11.63 22.63
CA GLY A 71 4.87 12.13 23.42
C GLY A 71 4.63 11.34 24.70
N TYR A 72 4.74 10.00 24.66
CA TYR A 72 4.62 9.16 25.86
C TYR A 72 5.68 9.50 26.91
N GLN A 73 6.95 9.68 26.49
CA GLN A 73 8.02 10.03 27.42
C GLN A 73 7.81 11.41 28.05
N MET A 74 7.38 12.37 27.24
CA MET A 74 7.05 13.71 27.74
C MET A 74 5.87 13.68 28.71
N ASN A 75 4.82 12.91 28.41
CA ASN A 75 3.66 12.76 29.29
C ASN A 75 4.06 12.16 30.65
N LEU A 76 4.96 11.17 30.69
CA LEU A 76 5.52 10.64 31.95
C LEU A 76 6.28 11.72 32.74
N GLY A 77 7.12 12.50 32.06
CA GLY A 77 7.87 13.59 32.68
C GLY A 77 6.95 14.68 33.26
N ILE A 78 5.92 15.09 32.51
CA ILE A 78 4.93 16.09 32.93
C ILE A 78 4.12 15.57 34.12
N ALA A 79 3.74 14.30 34.11
CA ALA A 79 3.00 13.68 35.20
C ALA A 79 3.83 13.63 36.51
N ALA A 80 5.14 13.42 36.40
CA ALA A 80 6.05 13.39 37.54
C ALA A 80 6.48 14.79 38.04
N ALA A 81 6.26 15.84 37.24
CA ALA A 81 6.63 17.21 37.57
C ALA A 81 5.87 17.74 38.80
N SER A 82 6.58 18.49 39.62
CA SER A 82 6.13 19.08 40.89
C SER A 82 6.44 20.57 41.03
N GLY A 83 7.17 21.17 40.09
CA GLY A 83 7.49 22.58 40.06
C GLY A 83 6.30 23.48 39.73
N GLU A 84 6.43 24.78 39.99
CA GLU A 84 5.44 25.78 39.55
C GLU A 84 5.34 25.83 38.01
N TYR A 85 6.50 25.69 37.35
CA TYR A 85 6.64 25.66 35.89
C TYR A 85 7.34 24.40 35.41
N VAL A 86 7.16 24.06 34.14
CA VAL A 86 7.84 22.99 33.42
C VAL A 86 8.66 23.57 32.29
N GLY A 87 9.90 23.12 32.15
CA GLY A 87 10.76 23.34 30.99
C GLY A 87 11.16 22.00 30.36
N ILE A 88 11.60 22.04 29.10
CA ILE A 88 12.03 20.86 28.35
C ILE A 88 13.46 21.13 27.85
N VAL A 89 14.33 20.14 27.90
CA VAL A 89 15.62 20.15 27.21
C VAL A 89 15.78 18.85 26.46
N GLU A 90 16.00 18.91 25.15
CA GLU A 90 16.26 17.71 24.36
C GLU A 90 17.64 17.14 24.70
N SER A 91 17.73 15.80 24.69
CA SER A 91 18.95 15.09 25.10
C SER A 91 20.20 15.35 24.24
N ASP A 92 20.04 15.96 23.06
CA ASP A 92 21.11 16.35 22.15
C ASP A 92 21.43 17.85 22.14
N ASP A 93 20.67 18.64 22.90
CA ASP A 93 20.84 20.10 23.04
C ASP A 93 21.49 20.48 24.38
N TYR A 94 21.82 21.76 24.56
CA TYR A 94 22.26 22.30 25.85
C TYR A 94 21.77 23.74 26.06
N ILE A 95 21.92 24.26 27.27
CA ILE A 95 21.39 25.58 27.66
C ILE A 95 22.43 26.45 28.39
N LYS A 96 22.31 27.78 28.29
CA LYS A 96 23.12 28.72 29.07
C LYS A 96 22.75 28.70 30.55
N GLU A 97 23.73 28.95 31.44
CA GLU A 97 23.64 28.75 32.90
C GLU A 97 22.56 29.60 33.60
N ASP A 98 22.06 30.66 32.98
CA ASP A 98 21.07 31.57 33.54
C ASP A 98 19.65 31.41 32.97
N MET A 99 19.45 30.52 31.98
CA MET A 99 18.18 30.34 31.27
C MET A 99 16.96 30.25 32.20
N TYR A 100 16.92 29.25 33.09
CA TYR A 100 15.72 29.02 33.91
C TYR A 100 15.53 30.07 34.99
N LYS A 101 16.63 30.70 35.46
CA LYS A 101 16.53 31.84 36.39
C LYS A 101 15.83 33.01 35.71
N ARG A 102 16.30 33.39 34.52
CA ARG A 102 15.74 34.51 33.72
C ARG A 102 14.28 34.23 33.36
N LEU A 103 13.99 33.06 32.82
CA LEU A 103 12.62 32.68 32.45
C LEU A 103 11.66 32.68 33.65
N TYR A 104 12.07 32.12 34.80
CA TYR A 104 11.24 32.08 36.00
C TYR A 104 11.00 33.49 36.58
N GLU A 105 12.05 34.30 36.72
CA GLU A 105 11.93 35.68 37.21
C GLU A 105 10.98 36.50 36.34
N THR A 106 11.11 36.42 35.01
CA THR A 106 10.19 37.06 34.06
C THR A 106 8.76 36.56 34.23
N ALA A 107 8.56 35.25 34.38
CA ALA A 107 7.22 34.66 34.54
C ALA A 107 6.53 35.18 35.81
N LYS A 108 7.28 35.28 36.92
CA LYS A 108 6.75 35.79 38.20
C LYS A 108 6.52 37.30 38.17
N GLN A 109 7.44 38.06 37.60
CA GLN A 109 7.34 39.52 37.51
C GLN A 109 6.14 39.97 36.67
N ASN A 110 5.81 39.22 35.61
CA ASN A 110 4.75 39.59 34.66
C ASN A 110 3.47 38.75 34.81
N ASP A 111 3.39 37.87 35.81
CA ASP A 111 2.32 36.88 36.00
C ASP A 111 1.91 36.18 34.70
N CYS A 112 2.88 35.45 34.14
CA CYS A 112 2.73 34.77 32.86
C CYS A 112 2.51 33.27 33.03
N ASP A 113 1.68 32.69 32.18
CA ASP A 113 1.51 31.25 32.06
C ASP A 113 2.63 30.62 31.24
N ILE A 114 3.10 31.32 30.20
CA ILE A 114 4.17 30.87 29.31
C ILE A 114 5.19 32.00 29.15
N VAL A 115 6.48 31.67 29.27
CA VAL A 115 7.58 32.56 28.88
C VAL A 115 8.47 31.82 27.91
N LYS A 116 8.72 32.41 26.73
CA LYS A 116 9.69 31.90 25.75
C LYS A 116 10.81 32.92 25.54
N SER A 117 11.94 32.44 25.06
CA SER A 117 13.13 33.23 24.74
C SER A 117 13.54 33.01 23.29
N ASP A 118 14.39 33.88 22.76
CA ASP A 118 15.11 33.58 21.52
C ASP A 118 16.06 32.38 21.75
N PHE A 119 16.69 31.89 20.69
CA PHE A 119 17.54 30.71 20.79
C PHE A 119 18.68 30.75 19.76
N PHE A 120 19.66 29.88 19.95
CA PHE A 120 20.72 29.67 18.99
C PHE A 120 20.50 28.36 18.23
N ILE A 121 20.82 28.36 16.94
CA ILE A 121 21.02 27.15 16.15
C ILE A 121 22.52 26.96 15.97
N PHE A 122 23.03 25.75 16.21
CA PHE A 122 24.45 25.50 16.04
C PHE A 122 24.77 24.17 15.35
N THR A 123 25.92 24.16 14.69
CA THR A 123 26.65 22.98 14.20
C THR A 123 28.11 23.12 14.60
N ASP A 124 28.92 22.08 14.36
CA ASP A 124 30.39 22.13 14.51
C ASP A 124 31.06 23.38 13.89
N THR A 125 30.46 24.00 12.87
CA THR A 125 31.06 25.10 12.11
C THR A 125 30.25 26.41 12.16
N ARG A 126 29.06 26.43 12.75
CA ARG A 126 28.13 27.56 12.63
C ARG A 126 27.37 27.80 13.93
N LEU A 127 27.11 29.06 14.23
CA LEU A 127 26.26 29.51 15.32
C LEU A 127 25.39 30.66 14.83
N ASP A 128 24.08 30.46 14.80
CA ASP A 128 23.09 31.44 14.35
C ASP A 128 22.18 31.85 15.52
N TYR A 129 21.87 33.14 15.61
CA TYR A 129 20.87 33.66 16.53
C TYR A 129 19.50 33.67 15.83
N GLU A 130 18.49 33.07 16.47
CA GLU A 130 17.14 33.00 15.94
C GLU A 130 16.13 33.66 16.89
N LYS A 131 15.30 34.53 16.30
CA LYS A 131 14.19 35.18 17.01
C LYS A 131 13.01 34.22 17.14
N VAL A 132 12.39 34.14 18.32
CA VAL A 132 11.13 33.40 18.50
C VAL A 132 9.97 34.06 17.74
N SER A 133 9.97 35.39 17.62
CA SER A 133 8.95 36.17 16.92
C SER A 133 9.57 37.10 15.88
N ARG A 134 8.94 37.16 14.70
CA ARG A 134 9.26 38.19 13.69
C ARG A 134 8.64 39.56 14.00
N PHE A 135 7.71 39.61 14.95
CA PHE A 135 6.99 40.81 15.36
C PHE A 135 7.68 41.38 16.58
N ASP A 136 8.42 42.49 16.39
CA ASP A 136 9.20 43.11 17.46
C ASP A 136 8.29 43.62 18.60
N GLU A 137 7.04 43.97 18.29
CA GLU A 137 6.04 44.40 19.27
C GLU A 137 5.57 43.30 20.25
N PHE A 138 5.89 42.03 19.98
CA PHE A 138 5.55 40.92 20.88
C PHE A 138 6.56 40.76 22.02
N TYR A 139 7.76 41.32 21.86
CA TYR A 139 8.77 41.20 22.89
C TYR A 139 8.45 42.08 24.09
N ASN A 140 8.80 41.57 25.26
CA ASN A 140 8.66 42.26 26.53
C ASN A 140 7.22 42.73 26.85
N THR A 141 6.23 42.06 26.27
CA THR A 141 4.81 42.37 26.40
C THR A 141 4.03 41.12 26.81
N ARG A 142 2.98 41.30 27.62
CA ARG A 142 2.07 40.22 28.02
C ARG A 142 0.98 40.05 26.95
N LEU A 143 0.93 38.88 26.34
CA LEU A 143 0.10 38.59 25.16
C LEU A 143 -0.87 37.44 25.41
N ASN A 144 -1.93 37.36 24.60
CA ASN A 144 -2.88 36.25 24.58
C ASN A 144 -3.12 35.78 23.13
N ALA A 145 -2.95 34.49 22.86
CA ALA A 145 -3.00 33.98 21.49
C ALA A 145 -4.40 34.01 20.86
N LEU A 146 -5.46 34.03 21.67
CA LEU A 146 -6.84 34.14 21.17
C LEU A 146 -7.30 35.59 20.98
N GLU A 147 -6.60 36.56 21.59
CA GLU A 147 -6.80 38.00 21.34
C GLU A 147 -5.98 38.46 20.13
N ASP A 148 -4.76 37.94 19.96
CA ASP A 148 -3.91 38.19 18.78
C ASP A 148 -3.42 36.89 18.16
N LEU A 149 -4.18 36.43 17.15
CA LEU A 149 -3.91 35.18 16.44
C LEU A 149 -2.55 35.15 15.74
N ARG A 150 -1.91 36.32 15.49
CA ARG A 150 -0.55 36.39 14.91
C ARG A 150 0.48 35.64 15.75
N LEU A 151 0.22 35.41 17.04
CA LEU A 151 1.05 34.57 17.90
C LEU A 151 1.25 33.15 17.38
N PHE A 152 0.32 32.59 16.61
CA PHE A 152 0.51 31.27 16.00
C PHE A 152 1.57 31.25 14.89
N TRP A 153 1.97 32.42 14.36
CA TRP A 153 3.08 32.54 13.39
C TRP A 153 4.46 32.68 14.04
N THR A 154 4.54 32.60 15.37
CA THR A 154 5.81 32.57 16.10
C THR A 154 6.44 31.17 16.03
N ASN A 155 7.71 31.04 16.41
CA ASN A 155 8.36 29.74 16.39
C ASN A 155 7.74 28.81 17.46
N GLY A 156 7.16 27.70 16.99
CA GLY A 156 6.48 26.71 17.81
C GLY A 156 7.39 25.87 18.71
N ILE A 157 8.72 26.03 18.62
CA ILE A 157 9.68 25.28 19.43
C ILE A 157 9.38 25.43 20.93
N ASN A 158 9.27 24.30 21.62
CA ASN A 158 8.86 24.24 23.03
C ASN A 158 10.03 24.34 24.04
N PRO A 159 11.23 23.76 23.78
CA PRO A 159 12.35 23.80 24.72
C PRO A 159 12.89 25.20 25.08
N ILE A 160 12.58 26.25 24.32
CA ILE A 160 13.10 27.62 24.50
C ILE A 160 12.43 28.41 25.64
N GLY A 161 11.64 27.75 26.50
CA GLY A 161 10.78 28.44 27.46
C GLY A 161 10.33 27.58 28.63
N ILE A 162 9.45 28.16 29.45
CA ILE A 162 8.76 27.49 30.55
C ILE A 162 7.26 27.71 30.47
N CYS A 163 6.49 26.71 30.92
CA CYS A 163 5.03 26.73 30.96
C CYS A 163 4.53 26.40 32.36
N ARG A 164 3.51 27.11 32.85
CA ARG A 164 2.92 26.88 34.17
C ARG A 164 2.36 25.46 34.25
N LEU A 165 2.82 24.67 35.22
CA LEU A 165 2.44 23.24 35.33
C LEU A 165 0.91 23.06 35.48
N GLY A 166 0.25 24.02 36.13
CA GLY A 166 -1.21 24.05 36.27
C GLY A 166 -1.98 24.02 34.95
N LEU A 167 -1.42 24.56 33.85
CA LEU A 167 -2.06 24.51 32.54
C LEU A 167 -2.26 23.07 32.07
N PHE A 168 -1.26 22.21 32.27
CA PHE A 168 -1.32 20.80 31.87
C PHE A 168 -2.38 20.05 32.67
N ARG A 169 -2.38 20.24 33.99
CA ARG A 169 -3.27 19.50 34.91
C ARG A 169 -4.73 19.92 34.78
N ILE A 170 -4.99 21.23 34.71
CA ILE A 170 -6.37 21.76 34.66
C ILE A 170 -7.02 21.45 33.32
N ASN A 171 -6.27 21.60 32.22
CA ASN A 171 -6.83 21.44 30.87
C ASN A 171 -6.56 20.07 30.26
N GLN A 172 -5.95 19.15 31.00
CA GLN A 172 -5.57 17.81 30.54
C GLN A 172 -4.74 17.84 29.24
N ILE A 173 -3.79 18.77 29.16
CA ILE A 173 -2.90 18.90 28.00
C ILE A 173 -1.98 17.69 27.98
N VAL A 174 -2.06 16.93 26.89
CA VAL A 174 -1.21 15.76 26.67
C VAL A 174 -0.60 15.81 25.28
N LEU A 175 0.64 15.33 25.18
CA LEU A 175 1.29 15.16 23.89
C LEU A 175 0.73 13.91 23.22
N ASN A 176 0.55 14.00 21.91
CA ASN A 176 0.11 12.88 21.09
C ASN A 176 1.17 11.76 21.10
N GLU A 177 0.73 10.50 21.11
CA GLU A 177 1.63 9.35 21.21
C GLU A 177 1.92 8.70 19.85
N THR A 178 2.04 9.51 18.80
CA THR A 178 2.39 9.02 17.45
C THR A 178 3.75 8.29 17.45
N PRO A 179 3.92 7.22 16.66
CA PRO A 179 5.14 6.42 16.71
C PRO A 179 6.45 7.20 16.50
N GLY A 180 7.40 7.00 17.41
CA GLY A 180 8.71 7.66 17.38
C GLY A 180 8.69 9.14 17.80
N ALA A 181 9.73 9.89 17.43
CA ALA A 181 9.84 11.33 17.67
C ALA A 181 9.65 12.11 16.36
N SER A 182 8.49 12.72 16.13
CA SER A 182 8.18 13.53 14.95
C SER A 182 6.88 14.32 15.14
N TYR A 183 6.97 15.64 15.02
CA TYR A 183 5.83 16.59 14.99
C TYR A 183 5.00 16.73 16.28
N GLN A 184 5.17 15.91 17.32
CA GLN A 184 4.34 15.98 18.56
C GLN A 184 4.44 17.32 19.31
N ASP A 185 5.49 18.09 19.02
CA ASP A 185 5.68 19.45 19.49
C ASP A 185 4.61 20.42 18.96
N ASN A 186 4.04 20.16 17.77
CA ASN A 186 2.96 20.97 17.20
C ASN A 186 1.69 20.85 18.03
N GLY A 187 1.25 19.64 18.39
CA GLY A 187 0.07 19.45 19.21
C GLY A 187 0.20 20.06 20.59
N LEU A 188 1.39 20.00 21.18
CA LEU A 188 1.68 20.70 22.42
C LEU A 188 1.57 22.23 22.25
N PHE A 189 2.19 22.77 21.21
CA PHE A 189 2.15 24.20 20.90
C PHE A 189 0.71 24.73 20.75
N PHE A 190 -0.12 24.07 19.93
CA PHE A 190 -1.51 24.47 19.73
C PHE A 190 -2.33 24.42 21.02
N GLN A 191 -2.22 23.34 21.80
CA GLN A 191 -2.94 23.22 23.07
C GLN A 191 -2.52 24.31 24.06
N LEU A 192 -1.21 24.52 24.24
CA LEU A 192 -0.69 25.54 25.16
C LEU A 192 -1.14 26.95 24.77
N PHE A 193 -1.05 27.31 23.50
CA PHE A 193 -1.42 28.66 23.03
C PHE A 193 -2.93 28.89 23.12
N CYS A 194 -3.76 27.87 22.90
CA CYS A 194 -5.21 27.99 23.09
C CYS A 194 -5.61 28.18 24.57
N PHE A 195 -4.93 27.50 25.52
CA PHE A 195 -5.30 27.55 26.93
C PHE A 195 -4.60 28.64 27.76
N ALA A 196 -3.42 29.10 27.34
CA ALA A 196 -2.67 30.12 28.07
C ALA A 196 -3.38 31.46 28.05
N LYS A 197 -3.51 32.09 29.22
CA LYS A 197 -4.06 33.44 29.35
C LYS A 197 -3.00 34.52 29.17
N SER A 198 -1.73 34.16 29.37
CA SER A 198 -0.60 35.06 29.26
C SER A 198 0.67 34.40 28.74
N ILE A 199 1.17 34.94 27.63
CA ILE A 199 2.41 34.54 26.95
C ILE A 199 3.35 35.74 26.93
N TYR A 200 4.64 35.51 27.14
CA TYR A 200 5.67 36.55 27.15
C TYR A 200 6.91 36.09 26.38
N PHE A 201 7.49 36.97 25.57
CA PHE A 201 8.74 36.69 24.84
C PHE A 201 9.87 37.59 25.30
N LEU A 202 11.00 36.97 25.63
CA LEU A 202 12.28 37.63 25.92
C LEU A 202 13.11 37.76 24.65
N ASN A 203 13.68 38.94 24.43
CA ASN A 203 14.62 39.24 23.34
C ASN A 203 16.07 38.87 23.72
N GLU A 204 16.22 37.76 24.44
CA GLU A 204 17.49 37.18 24.88
C GLU A 204 17.51 35.71 24.48
N ALA A 205 18.67 35.17 24.07
CA ALA A 205 18.79 33.78 23.64
C ALA A 205 19.61 32.91 24.61
N PHE A 206 19.02 31.79 25.02
CA PHE A 206 19.60 30.90 26.04
C PHE A 206 19.72 29.43 25.63
N TYR A 207 18.78 28.95 24.80
CA TYR A 207 18.75 27.57 24.37
C TYR A 207 19.66 27.35 23.15
N MET A 208 20.43 26.27 23.14
CA MET A 208 21.37 25.93 22.08
C MET A 208 20.84 24.70 21.34
N LEU A 209 20.19 24.93 20.20
CA LEU A 209 19.58 23.91 19.36
C LEU A 209 20.60 23.32 18.39
N ARG A 210 20.89 22.02 18.54
CA ARG A 210 21.89 21.30 17.73
C ARG A 210 21.33 20.91 16.37
N ARG A 211 22.13 21.07 15.31
CA ARG A 211 21.79 20.65 13.93
C ARG A 211 22.79 19.72 13.26
N ASP A 212 23.86 19.35 13.96
CA ASP A 212 24.87 18.40 13.48
C ASP A 212 24.63 16.94 13.92
N ASN A 213 23.53 16.65 14.65
CA ASN A 213 23.16 15.30 15.03
C ASN A 213 22.64 14.49 13.81
N PRO A 214 23.39 13.51 13.29
CA PRO A 214 22.98 12.74 12.11
C PRO A 214 21.76 11.84 12.37
N ASN A 215 21.50 11.52 13.64
CA ASN A 215 20.37 10.68 14.06
C ASN A 215 19.09 11.48 14.34
N SER A 216 19.11 12.80 14.09
CA SER A 216 17.94 13.65 14.32
C SER A 216 16.73 13.18 13.51
N SER A 217 15.55 13.29 14.12
CA SER A 217 14.28 12.90 13.49
C SER A 217 14.01 13.65 12.18
N VAL A 218 14.56 14.87 12.05
CA VAL A 218 14.46 15.70 10.84
C VAL A 218 15.24 15.13 9.65
N HIS A 219 16.01 14.05 9.82
CA HIS A 219 16.68 13.34 8.72
C HIS A 219 15.98 12.01 8.34
N SER A 220 14.91 11.65 9.06
CA SER A 220 14.23 10.34 8.91
C SER A 220 13.34 10.24 7.68
N LYS A 221 13.82 9.64 6.59
CA LYS A 221 13.08 9.51 5.31
C LYS A 221 11.80 8.66 5.37
N GLU A 222 11.61 7.85 6.42
CA GLU A 222 10.52 6.87 6.53
C GLU A 222 9.33 7.36 7.39
N LYS A 223 9.45 8.51 8.06
CA LYS A 223 8.37 9.08 8.89
C LYS A 223 7.39 9.88 8.03
N VAL A 224 6.66 9.16 7.16
CA VAL A 224 5.82 9.72 6.09
C VAL A 224 4.56 10.38 6.64
N TYR A 225 3.79 9.67 7.46
CA TYR A 225 2.44 10.11 7.87
C TYR A 225 2.37 10.77 9.25
N MET A 226 3.52 10.99 9.91
CA MET A 226 3.52 11.49 11.29
C MET A 226 2.93 12.90 11.40
N ALA A 227 3.22 13.78 10.43
CA ALA A 227 2.59 15.08 10.34
C ALA A 227 1.06 14.94 10.20
N CYS A 228 0.58 14.01 9.37
CA CYS A 228 -0.85 13.80 9.17
C CYS A 228 -1.56 13.41 10.47
N LEU A 229 -1.03 12.40 11.16
CA LEU A 229 -1.59 11.93 12.43
C LEU A 229 -1.57 13.03 13.51
N GLU A 230 -0.51 13.84 13.52
CA GLU A 230 -0.41 14.94 14.46
C GLU A 230 -1.45 16.03 14.21
N TYR A 231 -1.64 16.43 12.96
CA TYR A 231 -2.66 17.42 12.67
C TYR A 231 -4.08 16.88 12.82
N ASP A 232 -4.30 15.58 12.66
CA ASP A 232 -5.60 14.97 12.98
C ASP A 232 -5.86 15.05 14.48
N TYR A 233 -4.83 14.81 15.30
CA TYR A 233 -4.90 15.01 16.74
C TYR A 233 -5.21 16.47 17.12
N ILE A 234 -4.54 17.45 16.50
CA ILE A 234 -4.83 18.89 16.70
C ILE A 234 -6.27 19.20 16.29
N ARG A 235 -6.74 18.69 15.15
CA ARG A 235 -8.10 18.93 14.66
C ARG A 235 -9.16 18.36 15.61
N ASN A 236 -8.94 17.15 16.12
CA ASN A 236 -9.79 16.50 17.11
C ASN A 236 -9.80 17.26 18.44
N PHE A 237 -8.67 17.83 18.85
CA PHE A 237 -8.59 18.74 20.00
C PHE A 237 -9.47 19.98 19.76
N LEU A 238 -9.31 20.67 18.64
CA LEU A 238 -10.09 21.89 18.33
C LEU A 238 -11.60 21.62 18.32
N GLN A 239 -12.03 20.50 17.73
CA GLN A 239 -13.43 20.04 17.71
C GLN A 239 -14.09 19.93 19.11
N LYS A 240 -13.30 19.65 20.15
CA LYS A 240 -13.81 19.58 21.54
C LYS A 240 -14.10 20.96 22.12
N TYR A 241 -13.56 22.02 21.52
CA TYR A 241 -13.64 23.40 22.01
C TYR A 241 -14.08 24.33 20.87
N PRO A 242 -15.39 24.47 20.60
CA PRO A 242 -15.90 25.27 19.49
C PRO A 242 -15.40 26.73 19.47
N SER A 243 -15.12 27.31 20.64
CA SER A 243 -14.53 28.65 20.77
C SER A 243 -13.11 28.72 20.19
N PHE A 244 -12.32 27.65 20.32
CA PHE A 244 -11.00 27.58 19.71
C PHE A 244 -11.10 27.21 18.23
N GLU A 245 -11.97 26.25 17.89
CA GLU A 245 -12.15 25.76 16.52
C GLU A 245 -12.41 26.89 15.53
N SER A 246 -13.37 27.77 15.84
CA SER A 246 -13.76 28.87 14.95
C SER A 246 -12.62 29.84 14.62
N LEU A 247 -11.66 30.01 15.53
CA LEU A 247 -10.53 30.94 15.36
C LEU A 247 -9.28 30.24 14.81
N VAL A 248 -9.01 29.03 15.28
CA VAL A 248 -7.70 28.37 15.14
C VAL A 248 -7.71 27.30 14.05
N ALA A 249 -8.86 26.75 13.65
CA ALA A 249 -8.90 25.74 12.57
C ALA A 249 -8.27 26.23 11.25
N PRO A 250 -8.51 27.47 10.77
CA PRO A 250 -7.85 27.97 9.56
C PRO A 250 -6.33 28.10 9.70
N ILE A 251 -5.85 28.44 10.90
CA ILE A 251 -4.43 28.52 11.22
C ILE A 251 -3.82 27.11 11.25
N CYS A 252 -4.51 26.16 11.88
CA CYS A 252 -4.13 24.75 11.89
C CYS A 252 -3.99 24.21 10.46
N ALA A 253 -4.93 24.51 9.55
CA ALA A 253 -4.84 24.14 8.14
C ALA A 253 -3.59 24.74 7.45
N TYR A 254 -3.25 25.99 7.74
CA TYR A 254 -2.05 26.65 7.20
C TYR A 254 -0.76 25.97 7.67
N HIS A 255 -0.66 25.67 8.96
CA HIS A 255 0.50 24.95 9.50
C HIS A 255 0.57 23.51 8.95
N ARG A 256 -0.58 22.85 8.78
CA ARG A 256 -0.67 21.53 8.14
C ARG A 256 -0.09 21.58 6.72
N TYR A 257 -0.46 22.59 5.92
CA TYR A 257 0.11 22.80 4.57
C TYR A 257 1.63 22.88 4.63
N GLY A 258 2.18 23.78 5.46
CA GLY A 258 3.63 24.00 5.55
C GLY A 258 4.38 22.72 5.95
N ASN A 259 3.89 22.02 6.98
CA ASN A 259 4.49 20.76 7.41
C ASN A 259 4.31 19.63 6.40
N TYR A 260 3.26 19.64 5.57
CA TYR A 260 3.10 18.69 4.47
C TYR A 260 4.10 18.94 3.35
N ILE A 261 4.32 20.19 2.95
CA ILE A 261 5.35 20.54 1.96
C ILE A 261 6.74 20.14 2.48
N PHE A 262 7.07 20.49 3.72
CA PHE A 262 8.34 20.08 4.33
C PHE A 262 8.50 18.55 4.40
N THR A 263 7.42 17.83 4.73
CA THR A 263 7.41 16.36 4.70
C THR A 263 7.69 15.84 3.29
N LEU A 264 7.00 16.39 2.29
CA LEU A 264 7.10 16.00 0.89
C LEU A 264 8.51 16.22 0.32
N GLU A 265 9.22 17.26 0.74
CA GLU A 265 10.61 17.52 0.35
C GLU A 265 11.60 16.49 0.95
N ARG A 266 11.32 16.03 2.17
CA ARG A 266 12.24 15.23 2.98
C ARG A 266 12.08 13.71 2.84
N ILE A 267 10.84 13.23 2.65
CA ILE A 267 10.55 11.79 2.59
C ILE A 267 11.14 11.15 1.32
N ASP A 268 11.35 9.83 1.38
CA ASP A 268 11.83 9.07 0.22
C ASP A 268 10.86 9.15 -0.97
N ASP A 269 11.39 9.24 -2.19
CA ASP A 269 10.59 9.40 -3.42
C ASP A 269 9.52 8.32 -3.59
N LYS A 270 9.76 7.10 -3.08
CA LYS A 270 8.78 6.00 -3.10
C LYS A 270 7.48 6.33 -2.36
N TYR A 271 7.52 7.25 -1.41
CA TYR A 271 6.37 7.62 -0.57
C TYR A 271 5.67 8.90 -1.04
N LYS A 272 6.30 9.72 -1.88
CA LYS A 272 5.78 11.04 -2.25
C LYS A 272 4.44 10.98 -2.97
N LYS A 273 4.22 9.98 -3.82
CA LYS A 273 2.95 9.80 -4.54
C LYS A 273 1.80 9.50 -3.57
N ASP A 274 1.99 8.52 -2.68
CA ASP A 274 0.96 8.16 -1.70
C ASP A 274 0.73 9.28 -0.67
N PHE A 275 1.78 10.00 -0.29
CA PHE A 275 1.66 11.17 0.58
C PHE A 275 0.83 12.28 -0.08
N LEU A 276 1.00 12.55 -1.39
CA LEU A 276 0.17 13.51 -2.12
C LEU A 276 -1.31 13.11 -2.19
N LYS A 277 -1.63 11.81 -2.28
CA LYS A 277 -3.02 11.35 -2.17
C LYS A 277 -3.61 11.70 -0.81
N ARG A 278 -2.86 11.44 0.27
CA ARG A 278 -3.27 11.81 1.63
C ARG A 278 -3.41 13.33 1.79
N PHE A 279 -2.48 14.10 1.22
CA PHE A 279 -2.55 15.56 1.16
C PHE A 279 -3.87 16.00 0.54
N ARG A 280 -4.20 15.49 -0.65
CA ARG A 280 -5.44 15.76 -1.36
C ARG A 280 -6.68 15.46 -0.50
N GLU A 281 -6.75 14.26 0.10
CA GLU A 281 -7.88 13.86 0.94
C GLU A 281 -8.09 14.83 2.12
N ASP A 282 -7.01 15.23 2.80
CA ASP A 282 -7.09 16.15 3.93
C ASP A 282 -7.49 17.56 3.50
N PHE A 283 -6.93 18.07 2.40
CA PHE A 283 -7.25 19.42 1.93
C PHE A 283 -8.63 19.51 1.30
N MET A 284 -9.17 18.43 0.72
CA MET A 284 -10.58 18.35 0.36
C MET A 284 -11.50 18.53 1.57
N LYS A 285 -11.18 17.89 2.71
CA LYS A 285 -11.96 18.03 3.95
C LYS A 285 -11.87 19.45 4.51
N ILE A 286 -10.67 20.03 4.53
CA ILE A 286 -10.43 21.41 4.97
C ILE A 286 -11.23 22.40 4.12
N ILE A 287 -11.24 22.22 2.80
CA ILE A 287 -12.05 23.05 1.88
C ILE A 287 -13.54 22.85 2.16
N TYR A 288 -14.01 21.61 2.27
CA TYR A 288 -15.40 21.29 2.54
C TYR A 288 -15.91 21.91 3.85
N ASN A 289 -15.08 21.90 4.89
CA ASN A 289 -15.40 22.48 6.20
C ASN A 289 -15.26 24.02 6.24
N GLY A 290 -14.85 24.68 5.15
CA GLY A 290 -14.61 26.13 5.14
C GLY A 290 -13.39 26.56 5.95
N GLU A 291 -12.46 25.65 6.23
CA GLU A 291 -11.25 25.90 7.02
C GLU A 291 -10.11 26.48 6.17
N LEU A 292 -10.18 26.36 4.84
CA LEU A 292 -9.20 26.97 3.92
C LEU A 292 -9.46 28.48 3.76
N LYS A 293 -8.96 29.29 4.69
CA LYS A 293 -9.05 30.75 4.59
C LYS A 293 -7.98 31.30 3.65
N GLU A 294 -8.36 31.59 2.41
CA GLU A 294 -7.44 32.02 1.33
C GLU A 294 -6.52 33.19 1.72
N SER A 295 -6.99 34.13 2.55
CA SER A 295 -6.20 35.28 3.01
C SER A 295 -4.94 34.92 3.82
N LEU A 296 -4.82 33.67 4.28
CA LEU A 296 -3.65 33.19 5.02
C LEU A 296 -2.54 32.63 4.11
N TYR A 297 -2.84 32.44 2.82
CA TYR A 297 -1.95 31.78 1.87
C TYR A 297 -1.49 32.74 0.77
N THR A 298 -0.31 32.50 0.22
CA THR A 298 0.12 33.20 -0.99
C THR A 298 -0.60 32.63 -2.23
N PRO A 299 -0.71 33.38 -3.34
CA PRO A 299 -1.29 32.86 -4.58
C PRO A 299 -0.62 31.57 -5.07
N THR A 300 0.70 31.44 -4.91
CA THR A 300 1.45 30.23 -5.27
C THR A 300 1.07 29.04 -4.40
N GLN A 301 0.90 29.25 -3.08
CA GLN A 301 0.48 28.17 -2.18
C GLN A 301 -0.93 27.69 -2.51
N LEU A 302 -1.86 28.62 -2.78
CA LEU A 302 -3.22 28.28 -3.22
C LEU A 302 -3.23 27.52 -4.55
N CYS A 303 -2.37 27.91 -5.51
CA CYS A 303 -2.20 27.21 -6.77
C CYS A 303 -1.74 25.76 -6.55
N ILE A 304 -0.72 25.56 -5.72
CA ILE A 304 -0.22 24.21 -5.37
C ILE A 304 -1.31 23.37 -4.70
N ILE A 305 -2.02 23.93 -3.71
CA ILE A 305 -3.12 23.22 -3.04
C ILE A 305 -4.18 22.83 -4.08
N LYS A 306 -4.57 23.74 -4.96
CA LYS A 306 -5.56 23.50 -6.00
C LYS A 306 -5.13 22.39 -6.96
N GLU A 307 -3.91 22.45 -7.49
CA GLU A 307 -3.37 21.41 -8.39
C GLU A 307 -3.34 20.03 -7.71
N ILE A 308 -2.90 19.95 -6.46
CA ILE A 308 -2.88 18.70 -5.69
C ILE A 308 -4.30 18.18 -5.43
N VAL A 309 -5.25 19.07 -5.09
CA VAL A 309 -6.64 18.70 -4.80
C VAL A 309 -7.38 18.25 -6.07
N GLU A 310 -7.16 18.94 -7.18
CA GLU A 310 -7.73 18.59 -8.49
C GLU A 310 -7.20 17.24 -8.97
N ASP A 311 -5.88 17.08 -9.06
CA ASP A 311 -5.24 15.83 -9.49
C ASP A 311 -3.83 15.67 -8.88
N SER A 312 -3.78 15.01 -7.72
CA SER A 312 -2.54 14.71 -7.02
C SER A 312 -1.58 13.83 -7.83
N ASP A 313 -2.10 13.01 -8.75
CA ASP A 313 -1.29 12.15 -9.61
C ASP A 313 -0.63 12.98 -10.73
N ALA A 314 -1.39 13.87 -11.37
CA ALA A 314 -0.84 14.82 -12.34
C ALA A 314 0.20 15.75 -11.71
N TYR A 315 -0.07 16.27 -10.51
CA TYR A 315 0.90 17.08 -9.76
C TYR A 315 2.18 16.29 -9.47
N TYR A 316 2.07 15.04 -9.02
CA TYR A 316 3.22 14.16 -8.83
C TYR A 316 4.04 14.01 -10.11
N TYR A 317 3.42 13.67 -11.24
CA TYR A 317 4.15 13.45 -12.49
C TYR A 317 4.75 14.72 -13.09
N THR A 318 4.14 15.87 -12.84
CA THR A 318 4.58 17.15 -13.39
C THR A 318 5.71 17.78 -12.57
N HIS A 319 5.60 17.74 -11.23
CA HIS A 319 6.45 18.53 -10.34
C HIS A 319 7.40 17.71 -9.47
N ILE A 320 7.08 16.44 -9.17
CA ILE A 320 7.81 15.66 -8.15
C ILE A 320 8.54 14.47 -8.75
N CYS A 321 7.97 13.83 -9.77
CA CYS A 321 8.41 12.56 -10.29
C CYS A 321 9.89 12.61 -10.69
N PRO A 322 10.76 11.81 -10.04
CA PRO A 322 12.20 11.78 -10.30
C PRO A 322 12.53 11.28 -11.72
N LEU A 323 11.55 10.78 -12.48
CA LEU A 323 11.72 10.21 -13.82
C LEU A 323 12.11 11.24 -14.90
N LYS A 324 12.43 12.49 -14.54
CA LYS A 324 13.33 13.32 -15.36
C LYS A 324 14.75 12.71 -15.46
N ASN A 325 15.18 11.88 -14.50
CA ASN A 325 16.47 11.18 -14.52
C ASN A 325 16.38 9.75 -13.93
N THR A 326 16.40 8.75 -14.82
CA THR A 326 17.00 7.40 -14.62
C THR A 326 16.43 6.43 -13.55
N ALA A 327 15.52 5.55 -13.98
CA ALA A 327 15.45 4.09 -13.69
C ALA A 327 15.31 3.53 -12.24
N LYS A 328 14.13 2.96 -11.90
CA LYS A 328 13.88 1.50 -11.65
C LYS A 328 12.47 1.22 -11.08
N ARG A 329 11.71 0.34 -11.75
CA ARG A 329 10.36 -0.17 -11.40
C ARG A 329 10.43 -1.65 -11.02
N SER A 330 9.68 -2.13 -10.02
CA SER A 330 9.33 -3.55 -9.81
C SER A 330 8.05 -3.90 -10.58
N GLY A 331 7.91 -5.13 -11.12
CA GLY A 331 6.73 -5.56 -11.91
C GLY A 331 6.98 -6.76 -12.84
N ALA A 332 5.94 -7.29 -13.48
CA ALA A 332 6.00 -8.33 -14.51
C ALA A 332 6.84 -7.89 -15.72
N VAL A 333 6.82 -6.61 -16.10
CA VAL A 333 7.71 -6.06 -17.14
C VAL A 333 9.16 -6.28 -16.77
N LEU A 334 9.56 -5.94 -15.53
CA LEU A 334 10.93 -6.14 -15.07
C LEU A 334 11.28 -7.63 -15.02
N ARG A 335 10.34 -8.49 -14.62
CA ARG A 335 10.56 -9.94 -14.60
C ARG A 335 10.81 -10.49 -16.00
N VAL A 336 10.03 -10.07 -17.00
CA VAL A 336 10.27 -10.40 -18.41
C VAL A 336 11.62 -9.84 -18.88
N GLN A 337 11.98 -8.61 -18.51
CA GLN A 337 13.28 -8.01 -18.86
C GLN A 337 14.48 -8.72 -18.20
N LYS A 338 14.27 -9.35 -17.04
CA LYS A 338 15.27 -10.16 -16.34
C LYS A 338 15.42 -11.57 -16.91
N GLN A 339 14.52 -12.04 -17.77
CA GLN A 339 14.64 -13.36 -18.41
C GLN A 339 15.88 -13.43 -19.31
N LEU A 340 16.47 -14.62 -19.40
CA LEU A 340 17.67 -14.86 -20.21
C LEU A 340 17.47 -14.49 -21.68
N SER A 341 16.30 -14.79 -22.25
CA SER A 341 15.91 -14.39 -23.60
C SER A 341 16.04 -12.89 -23.81
N TYR A 342 15.48 -12.06 -22.93
CA TYR A 342 15.55 -10.61 -23.06
C TYR A 342 16.99 -10.08 -22.91
N ARG A 343 17.76 -10.60 -21.94
CA ARG A 343 19.16 -10.20 -21.70
C ARG A 343 20.08 -10.53 -22.88
N LEU A 344 19.98 -11.76 -23.41
CA LEU A 344 20.76 -12.19 -24.57
C LEU A 344 20.40 -11.37 -25.81
N GLY A 345 19.11 -11.12 -26.01
CA GLY A 345 18.61 -10.22 -27.03
C GLY A 345 19.17 -8.81 -26.98
N LEU A 346 19.25 -8.23 -25.78
CA LEU A 346 19.85 -6.91 -25.58
C LEU A 346 21.34 -6.91 -25.93
N GLU A 347 22.09 -7.95 -25.55
CA GLU A 347 23.51 -8.05 -25.92
C GLU A 347 23.72 -8.18 -27.43
N LEU A 348 22.82 -8.89 -28.11
CA LEU A 348 22.78 -8.95 -29.58
C LEU A 348 22.53 -7.56 -30.17
N LEU A 349 21.52 -6.81 -29.69
CA LEU A 349 21.18 -5.47 -30.20
C LEU A 349 22.25 -4.40 -29.91
N LYS A 350 23.00 -4.53 -28.82
CA LYS A 350 24.13 -3.63 -28.49
C LYS A 350 25.34 -3.85 -29.40
N THR A 351 25.37 -4.95 -30.13
CA THR A 351 26.49 -5.33 -31.00
C THR A 351 26.35 -4.66 -32.36
N LYS A 352 26.69 -3.37 -32.41
CA LYS A 352 26.58 -2.53 -33.61
C LYS A 352 27.89 -2.34 -34.38
N SER A 353 28.99 -2.97 -33.96
CA SER A 353 30.30 -2.85 -34.62
C SER A 353 31.05 -4.19 -34.64
N PHE A 354 31.95 -4.34 -35.61
CA PHE A 354 32.77 -5.55 -35.79
C PHE A 354 33.59 -5.91 -34.54
N VAL A 355 34.21 -4.91 -33.90
CA VAL A 355 34.96 -5.10 -32.64
C VAL A 355 34.06 -5.61 -31.50
N LYS A 356 32.81 -5.11 -31.42
CA LYS A 356 31.84 -5.61 -30.42
C LYS A 356 31.37 -7.02 -30.77
N ALA A 357 31.33 -7.40 -32.05
CA ALA A 357 30.93 -8.73 -32.49
C ALA A 357 31.96 -9.80 -32.10
N LEU A 358 33.26 -9.49 -32.14
CA LEU A 358 34.32 -10.39 -31.65
C LEU A 358 34.16 -10.73 -30.16
N ASN A 359 33.70 -9.77 -29.35
CA ASN A 359 33.47 -9.95 -27.91
C ASN A 359 32.06 -10.44 -27.55
N LEU A 360 31.18 -10.69 -28.53
CA LEU A 360 29.80 -11.12 -28.29
C LEU A 360 29.72 -12.52 -27.65
N PRO A 361 30.49 -13.55 -28.07
CA PRO A 361 30.45 -14.86 -27.44
C PRO A 361 30.79 -14.80 -25.93
N PHE A 362 31.79 -14.01 -25.55
CA PHE A 362 32.16 -13.80 -24.15
C PHE A 362 31.06 -13.09 -23.34
N ARG A 363 30.41 -12.07 -23.92
CA ARG A 363 29.29 -11.37 -23.27
C ARG A 363 28.06 -12.27 -23.13
N ILE A 364 27.76 -13.10 -24.13
CA ILE A 364 26.71 -14.12 -24.05
C ILE A 364 27.04 -15.13 -22.95
N TYR A 365 28.25 -15.68 -22.94
CA TYR A 365 28.70 -16.62 -21.92
C TYR A 365 28.55 -16.02 -20.51
N LYS A 366 29.03 -14.78 -20.30
CA LYS A 366 28.92 -14.06 -19.03
C LYS A 366 27.45 -13.84 -18.60
N GLN A 367 26.56 -13.50 -19.52
CA GLN A 367 25.14 -13.35 -19.21
C GLN A 367 24.49 -14.68 -18.83
N VAL A 368 24.83 -15.77 -19.53
CA VAL A 368 24.35 -17.12 -19.19
C VAL A 368 24.85 -17.57 -17.82
N THR A 369 26.12 -17.36 -17.50
CA THR A 369 26.68 -17.73 -16.19
C THR A 369 26.07 -16.92 -15.06
N ASN A 370 25.91 -15.61 -15.24
CA ASN A 370 25.28 -14.73 -14.24
C ASN A 370 23.81 -15.13 -14.03
N PHE A 371 23.07 -15.40 -15.10
CA PHE A 371 21.69 -15.85 -15.00
C PHE A 371 21.56 -17.19 -14.26
N ARG A 372 22.44 -18.17 -14.55
CA ARG A 372 22.48 -19.46 -13.83
C ARG A 372 22.80 -19.30 -12.35
N LEU A 373 23.68 -18.36 -11.99
CA LEU A 373 23.99 -18.05 -10.60
C LEU A 373 22.80 -17.39 -9.88
N GLU A 374 22.20 -16.38 -10.50
CA GLU A 374 20.98 -15.73 -9.99
C GLU A 374 19.85 -16.75 -9.76
N ARG A 375 19.69 -17.72 -10.68
CA ARG A 375 18.73 -18.81 -10.54
C ARG A 375 19.04 -19.72 -9.34
N LYS A 376 20.27 -20.19 -9.18
CA LYS A 376 20.65 -21.02 -8.02
C LYS A 376 20.43 -20.29 -6.70
N ILE A 377 20.74 -19.00 -6.66
CA ILE A 377 20.50 -18.14 -5.49
C ILE A 377 19.00 -18.08 -5.22
N TYR A 378 18.18 -17.84 -6.24
CA TYR A 378 16.73 -17.83 -6.10
C TYR A 378 16.20 -19.18 -5.59
N GLU A 379 16.55 -20.29 -6.23
CA GLU A 379 16.12 -21.63 -5.84
C GLU A 379 16.48 -21.94 -4.38
N SER A 380 17.67 -21.51 -3.95
CA SER A 380 18.12 -21.65 -2.55
C SER A 380 17.30 -20.76 -1.62
N LEU A 381 17.04 -19.50 -1.98
CA LEU A 381 16.27 -18.57 -1.17
C LEU A 381 14.79 -18.99 -1.07
N SER A 382 14.19 -19.46 -2.17
CA SER A 382 12.82 -19.97 -2.18
C SER A 382 12.65 -21.28 -1.42
N ALA A 383 13.71 -22.07 -1.29
CA ALA A 383 13.71 -23.28 -0.46
C ALA A 383 13.88 -22.96 1.05
N ILE A 384 14.38 -21.77 1.38
CA ILE A 384 14.59 -21.33 2.76
C ILE A 384 13.38 -20.57 3.30
N ASP A 385 12.74 -19.74 2.47
CA ASP A 385 11.66 -18.85 2.89
C ASP A 385 10.74 -18.47 1.72
N GLU A 386 9.44 -18.72 1.91
CA GLU A 386 8.38 -18.50 0.93
C GLU A 386 8.19 -17.06 0.48
N LYS A 387 8.61 -16.08 1.28
CA LYS A 387 8.54 -14.66 0.88
C LYS A 387 9.39 -14.36 -0.36
N PHE A 388 10.34 -15.23 -0.68
CA PHE A 388 11.15 -15.12 -1.89
C PHE A 388 10.49 -15.78 -3.10
N ILE A 389 9.40 -16.54 -2.94
CA ILE A 389 8.64 -17.11 -4.06
C ILE A 389 7.95 -15.98 -4.83
N LEU A 390 8.14 -15.93 -6.14
CA LEU A 390 7.54 -14.90 -6.97
C LEU A 390 6.10 -15.32 -7.32
N PRO A 391 5.11 -14.42 -7.20
CA PRO A 391 3.76 -14.65 -7.72
C PRO A 391 3.76 -15.01 -9.22
N PRO A 392 2.69 -15.63 -9.75
CA PRO A 392 2.46 -15.74 -11.19
C PRO A 392 2.62 -14.40 -11.92
N LEU A 393 3.04 -14.40 -13.20
CA LEU A 393 3.24 -13.15 -13.95
C LEU A 393 1.94 -12.34 -14.12
N GLU A 394 0.79 -13.02 -14.24
CA GLU A 394 -0.55 -12.42 -14.36
C GLU A 394 -1.06 -11.73 -13.09
N ASP A 395 -0.48 -12.04 -11.94
CA ASP A 395 -0.86 -11.43 -10.67
C ASP A 395 -0.26 -10.01 -10.52
N TYR A 396 0.61 -9.59 -11.44
CA TYR A 396 1.18 -8.26 -11.46
C TYR A 396 0.30 -7.30 -12.27
N THR A 397 0.14 -6.09 -11.74
CA THR A 397 -0.67 -5.02 -12.35
C THR A 397 -0.16 -4.59 -13.73
N ASP A 398 1.12 -4.82 -14.04
CA ASP A 398 1.76 -4.52 -15.33
C ASP A 398 1.88 -5.74 -16.27
N PHE A 399 1.07 -6.79 -16.06
CA PHE A 399 1.11 -8.00 -16.89
C PHE A 399 0.83 -7.71 -18.38
N GLY A 400 -0.10 -6.81 -18.67
CA GLY A 400 -0.39 -6.37 -20.05
C GLY A 400 0.85 -5.78 -20.73
N GLU A 401 1.56 -4.88 -20.05
CA GLU A 401 2.82 -4.33 -20.57
C GLU A 401 3.95 -5.37 -20.63
N ALA A 402 3.92 -6.39 -19.76
CA ALA A 402 4.87 -7.49 -19.79
C ALA A 402 4.69 -8.37 -21.04
N LEU A 403 3.45 -8.59 -21.48
CA LEU A 403 3.15 -9.27 -22.75
C LEU A 403 3.67 -8.48 -23.94
N GLU A 404 3.50 -7.14 -23.94
CA GLU A 404 4.10 -6.28 -24.96
C GLU A 404 5.64 -6.32 -24.93
N THR A 405 6.24 -6.42 -23.74
CA THR A 405 7.69 -6.56 -23.59
C THR A 405 8.21 -7.86 -24.21
N LYS A 406 7.44 -8.96 -24.18
CA LYS A 406 7.80 -10.22 -24.87
C LYS A 406 7.74 -10.08 -26.41
N LYS A 407 6.96 -9.14 -26.93
CA LYS A 407 6.91 -8.84 -28.37
C LYS A 407 8.14 -8.03 -28.84
N HIS A 408 8.93 -7.45 -27.93
CA HIS A 408 10.11 -6.66 -28.24
C HIS A 408 11.21 -7.46 -28.95
N LEU A 409 11.97 -6.79 -29.83
CA LEU A 409 13.02 -7.42 -30.66
C LEU A 409 14.09 -8.14 -29.83
N SER A 410 14.48 -7.59 -28.67
CA SER A 410 15.43 -8.26 -27.78
C SER A 410 14.91 -9.63 -27.35
N TYR A 411 13.68 -9.69 -26.83
CA TYR A 411 13.09 -10.94 -26.38
C TYR A 411 13.06 -11.99 -27.49
N ARG A 412 12.58 -11.61 -28.69
CA ARG A 412 12.50 -12.49 -29.87
C ARG A 412 13.87 -13.02 -30.31
N LEU A 413 14.87 -12.14 -30.40
CA LEU A 413 16.22 -12.52 -30.81
C LEU A 413 16.87 -13.48 -29.81
N GLY A 414 16.78 -13.19 -28.51
CA GLY A 414 17.36 -14.08 -27.51
C GLY A 414 16.60 -15.40 -27.37
N GLN A 415 15.27 -15.42 -27.53
CA GLN A 415 14.49 -16.65 -27.59
C GLN A 415 14.89 -17.52 -28.80
N ALA A 416 15.08 -16.91 -29.97
CA ALA A 416 15.53 -17.64 -31.16
C ALA A 416 16.96 -18.19 -31.01
N LEU A 417 17.86 -17.42 -30.38
CA LEU A 417 19.21 -17.86 -30.06
C LEU A 417 19.19 -19.06 -29.10
N LEU A 418 18.34 -19.04 -28.06
CA LEU A 418 18.19 -20.15 -27.12
C LEU A 418 17.58 -21.39 -27.77
N LYS A 419 16.58 -21.23 -28.65
CA LYS A 419 15.86 -22.35 -29.29
C LYS A 419 16.72 -23.06 -30.34
N ASN A 420 17.57 -22.34 -31.08
CA ASN A 420 18.41 -22.92 -32.14
C ASN A 420 19.70 -22.10 -32.36
N PRO A 421 20.76 -22.29 -31.54
CA PRO A 421 21.98 -21.51 -31.62
C PRO A 421 22.71 -21.61 -32.97
N ILE A 422 22.71 -22.80 -33.57
CA ILE A 422 23.40 -23.09 -34.85
C ILE A 422 22.72 -22.38 -36.03
N LEU A 423 21.39 -22.43 -36.08
CA LEU A 423 20.60 -21.84 -37.17
C LEU A 423 20.23 -20.38 -36.92
N PHE A 424 20.52 -19.85 -35.73
CA PHE A 424 20.18 -18.48 -35.34
C PHE A 424 20.62 -17.42 -36.35
N PRO A 425 21.86 -17.43 -36.90
CA PRO A 425 22.30 -16.41 -37.86
C PRO A 425 21.39 -16.29 -39.08
N PHE A 426 20.85 -17.42 -39.57
CA PHE A 426 19.94 -17.47 -40.72
C PHE A 426 18.52 -16.98 -40.39
N LYS A 427 18.16 -16.91 -39.10
CA LYS A 427 16.83 -16.46 -38.63
C LYS A 427 16.77 -14.97 -38.29
N ILE A 428 17.91 -14.30 -38.11
CA ILE A 428 17.99 -12.89 -37.67
C ILE A 428 17.20 -11.97 -38.62
N LYS A 429 17.40 -12.11 -39.93
CA LYS A 429 16.74 -11.28 -40.94
C LYS A 429 15.21 -11.41 -40.86
N LYS A 430 14.72 -12.65 -40.81
CA LYS A 430 13.29 -12.96 -40.69
C LYS A 430 12.68 -12.37 -39.40
N ILE A 431 13.33 -12.56 -38.26
CA ILE A 431 12.88 -12.03 -36.96
C ILE A 431 12.83 -10.50 -36.96
N TYR A 432 13.82 -9.86 -37.59
CA TYR A 432 13.85 -8.40 -37.72
C TYR A 432 12.76 -7.89 -38.65
N GLU A 433 12.52 -8.55 -39.79
CA GLU A 433 11.44 -8.23 -40.72
C GLU A 433 10.06 -8.38 -40.06
N GLU A 434 9.84 -9.46 -39.31
CA GLU A 434 8.62 -9.69 -38.51
C GLU A 434 8.42 -8.61 -37.44
N PHE A 435 9.48 -8.23 -36.72
CA PHE A 435 9.41 -7.16 -35.72
C PHE A 435 9.18 -5.78 -36.35
N LYS A 436 9.82 -5.50 -37.50
CA LYS A 436 9.64 -4.26 -38.25
C LYS A 436 8.22 -4.17 -38.79
N ALA A 437 7.65 -5.26 -39.31
CA ALA A 437 6.25 -5.34 -39.70
C ALA A 437 5.31 -5.07 -38.52
N TYR A 438 5.57 -5.66 -37.35
CA TYR A 438 4.81 -5.38 -36.12
C TYR A 438 4.94 -3.91 -35.65
N LYS A 439 6.14 -3.31 -35.71
CA LYS A 439 6.37 -1.91 -35.28
C LYS A 439 5.76 -0.89 -36.25
N ASN A 440 5.76 -1.21 -37.54
CA ASN A 440 5.24 -0.35 -38.61
C ASN A 440 3.77 -0.61 -38.92
N ALA A 441 3.19 -1.69 -38.38
CA ALA A 441 1.74 -1.81 -38.31
C ALA A 441 1.21 -0.56 -37.59
N PRO A 442 0.14 0.08 -38.09
CA PRO A 442 -0.43 1.24 -37.45
C PRO A 442 -0.74 0.88 -35.99
N LYS A 443 0.00 1.47 -35.05
CA LYS A 443 -0.37 1.42 -33.64
C LYS A 443 -1.62 2.26 -33.51
N ARG A 444 -2.78 1.58 -33.56
CA ARG A 444 -4.08 2.20 -33.35
C ARG A 444 -3.97 2.97 -32.04
N THR A 445 -4.09 4.28 -32.18
CA THR A 445 -4.06 5.32 -31.14
C THR A 445 -4.74 4.87 -29.87
N ASP A 446 -4.21 5.30 -28.71
CA ASP A 446 -4.94 5.38 -27.44
C ASP A 446 -6.30 6.03 -27.73
N PHE A 447 -7.31 5.19 -27.94
CA PHE A 447 -8.67 5.66 -28.05
C PHE A 447 -9.00 6.26 -26.69
N LYS A 448 -9.64 7.42 -26.69
CA LYS A 448 -10.45 7.85 -25.55
C LYS A 448 -11.51 6.78 -25.33
N LEU A 449 -11.16 5.72 -24.61
CA LEU A 449 -11.97 4.52 -24.39
C LEU A 449 -13.24 4.83 -23.60
N GLU A 450 -13.41 6.03 -23.07
CA GLU A 450 -14.65 6.50 -22.45
C GLU A 450 -15.73 6.89 -23.48
N ALA A 451 -15.37 7.11 -24.76
CA ALA A 451 -16.27 7.66 -25.78
C ALA A 451 -16.84 6.64 -26.78
N ILE A 452 -16.51 5.35 -26.67
CA ILE A 452 -16.98 4.29 -27.60
C ILE A 452 -17.89 3.27 -26.89
N SER A 453 -18.87 2.73 -27.62
CA SER A 453 -19.80 1.72 -27.09
C SER A 453 -19.09 0.42 -26.70
N ASP A 454 -19.70 -0.40 -25.83
CA ASP A 454 -19.13 -1.71 -25.45
C ASP A 454 -18.92 -2.61 -26.67
N GLU A 455 -19.87 -2.63 -27.60
CA GLU A 455 -19.79 -3.42 -28.83
C GLU A 455 -18.59 -2.97 -29.69
N GLU A 456 -18.39 -1.66 -29.86
CA GLU A 456 -17.25 -1.12 -30.60
C GLU A 456 -15.90 -1.42 -29.91
N TYR A 457 -15.87 -1.35 -28.57
CA TYR A 457 -14.70 -1.74 -27.79
C TYR A 457 -14.31 -3.20 -28.02
N PHE A 458 -15.28 -4.12 -27.92
CA PHE A 458 -15.00 -5.55 -28.11
C PHE A 458 -14.65 -5.87 -29.56
N ILE A 459 -15.24 -5.20 -30.57
CA ILE A 459 -14.87 -5.41 -31.99
C ILE A 459 -13.40 -5.05 -32.19
N LYS A 460 -12.99 -3.85 -31.75
CA LYS A 460 -11.60 -3.39 -31.90
C LYS A 460 -10.61 -4.32 -31.18
N ARG A 461 -10.92 -4.69 -29.94
CA ARG A 461 -10.06 -5.57 -29.14
C ARG A 461 -9.95 -6.98 -29.73
N HIS A 462 -11.03 -7.50 -30.29
CA HIS A 462 -11.04 -8.81 -30.94
C HIS A 462 -10.27 -8.78 -32.27
N GLU A 463 -10.44 -7.74 -33.08
CA GLU A 463 -9.62 -7.53 -34.29
C GLU A 463 -8.13 -7.50 -33.96
N GLU A 464 -7.75 -6.81 -32.88
CA GLU A 464 -6.36 -6.74 -32.42
C GLU A 464 -5.81 -8.09 -31.95
N ALA A 465 -6.64 -8.88 -31.28
CA ALA A 465 -6.24 -10.18 -30.76
C ALA A 465 -6.24 -11.28 -31.84
N PHE A 466 -7.20 -11.31 -32.76
CA PHE A 466 -7.42 -12.45 -33.67
C PHE A 466 -7.26 -12.12 -35.16
N ASN A 467 -7.04 -10.85 -35.51
CA ASN A 467 -6.76 -10.38 -36.88
C ASN A 467 -7.91 -10.63 -37.88
N TYR A 468 -9.16 -10.56 -37.42
CA TYR A 468 -10.36 -10.52 -38.25
C TYR A 468 -11.50 -9.76 -37.55
N THR A 469 -12.46 -9.24 -38.31
CA THR A 469 -13.64 -8.55 -37.76
C THR A 469 -14.71 -9.57 -37.35
N PRO A 470 -15.10 -9.63 -36.06
CA PRO A 470 -16.08 -10.60 -35.58
C PRO A 470 -17.54 -10.18 -35.87
N ASP A 471 -18.44 -11.16 -35.89
CA ASP A 471 -19.90 -10.93 -35.77
C ASP A 471 -20.38 -11.46 -34.43
N PHE A 472 -20.43 -10.61 -33.42
CA PHE A 472 -20.89 -11.01 -32.10
C PHE A 472 -22.38 -11.32 -32.04
N LYS A 473 -23.20 -10.93 -33.03
CA LYS A 473 -24.62 -11.32 -33.05
C LYS A 473 -24.80 -12.76 -33.50
N ASN A 474 -23.89 -13.26 -34.35
CA ASN A 474 -23.85 -14.64 -34.82
C ASN A 474 -22.49 -15.29 -34.50
N PRO A 475 -22.15 -15.49 -33.21
CA PRO A 475 -20.82 -15.89 -32.80
C PRO A 475 -20.52 -17.35 -33.19
N LYS A 476 -19.35 -17.59 -33.76
CA LYS A 476 -18.87 -18.91 -34.21
C LYS A 476 -17.78 -19.46 -33.30
N THR A 477 -16.80 -18.65 -32.95
CA THR A 477 -15.64 -19.08 -32.15
C THR A 477 -15.95 -19.05 -30.65
N PHE A 478 -15.17 -19.74 -29.84
CA PHE A 478 -15.30 -19.73 -28.40
C PHE A 478 -15.11 -18.31 -27.84
N ASN A 479 -14.08 -17.59 -28.29
CA ASN A 479 -13.86 -16.19 -27.88
C ASN A 479 -15.02 -15.25 -28.29
N GLU A 480 -15.57 -15.39 -29.51
CA GLU A 480 -16.76 -14.63 -29.92
C GLU A 480 -17.97 -14.94 -29.04
N LYS A 481 -18.19 -16.22 -28.67
CA LYS A 481 -19.31 -16.61 -27.80
C LYS A 481 -19.18 -16.06 -26.39
N LEU A 482 -17.96 -15.98 -25.85
CA LEU A 482 -17.71 -15.29 -24.58
C LEU A 482 -18.08 -13.80 -24.67
N ILE A 483 -17.69 -13.11 -25.74
CA ILE A 483 -18.03 -11.70 -25.95
C ILE A 483 -19.54 -11.51 -26.17
N HIS A 484 -20.18 -12.39 -26.95
CA HIS A 484 -21.63 -12.40 -27.13
C HIS A 484 -22.35 -12.49 -25.78
N ARG A 485 -21.89 -13.38 -24.88
CA ARG A 485 -22.43 -13.49 -23.52
C ARG A 485 -22.28 -12.16 -22.79
N ILE A 486 -21.10 -11.55 -22.82
CA ILE A 486 -20.85 -10.25 -22.15
C ILE A 486 -21.82 -9.18 -22.67
N LEU A 487 -21.98 -9.06 -23.99
CA LEU A 487 -22.74 -7.99 -24.62
C LEU A 487 -24.26 -8.17 -24.53
N TYR A 488 -24.75 -9.39 -24.72
CA TYR A 488 -26.16 -9.65 -24.98
C TYR A 488 -26.86 -10.52 -23.92
N ASP A 489 -26.13 -11.27 -23.09
CA ASP A 489 -26.70 -12.07 -22.00
C ASP A 489 -26.49 -11.36 -20.64
N ARG A 490 -27.30 -10.32 -20.40
CA ARG A 490 -27.24 -9.45 -19.20
C ARG A 490 -27.95 -10.06 -17.98
N SER A 491 -27.89 -11.38 -17.81
CA SER A 491 -28.45 -12.05 -16.62
C SER A 491 -27.71 -11.62 -15.35
N GLU A 492 -28.46 -11.21 -14.32
CA GLU A 492 -27.90 -10.84 -13.02
C GLU A 492 -27.20 -12.01 -12.31
N ILE A 493 -27.54 -13.25 -12.68
CA ILE A 493 -26.90 -14.45 -12.13
C ILE A 493 -25.40 -14.46 -12.40
N TYR A 494 -24.94 -13.99 -13.58
CA TYR A 494 -23.51 -13.89 -13.83
C TYR A 494 -22.84 -12.90 -12.88
N THR A 495 -23.50 -11.80 -12.53
CA THR A 495 -23.02 -10.83 -11.53
C THR A 495 -22.96 -11.47 -10.15
N PHE A 496 -24.00 -12.20 -9.75
CA PHE A 496 -24.05 -12.87 -8.45
C PHE A 496 -22.99 -13.95 -8.30
N LEU A 497 -22.65 -14.65 -9.38
CA LEU A 497 -21.64 -15.72 -9.34
C LEU A 497 -20.22 -15.20 -9.57
N ALA A 498 -20.06 -14.02 -10.17
CA ALA A 498 -18.78 -13.30 -10.20
C ALA A 498 -18.43 -12.66 -8.84
N ASP A 499 -19.43 -12.34 -8.02
CA ASP A 499 -19.24 -11.94 -6.62
C ASP A 499 -18.82 -13.16 -5.78
N LYS A 500 -17.57 -13.14 -5.30
CA LYS A 500 -17.00 -14.28 -4.54
C LYS A 500 -17.78 -14.62 -3.28
N LEU A 501 -18.50 -13.68 -2.67
CA LEU A 501 -19.32 -13.97 -1.49
C LEU A 501 -20.61 -14.66 -1.89
N LYS A 502 -21.37 -14.11 -2.83
CA LYS A 502 -22.62 -14.73 -3.31
C LYS A 502 -22.38 -16.08 -4.00
N GLY A 503 -21.25 -16.24 -4.70
CA GLY A 503 -20.82 -17.53 -5.26
C GLY A 503 -20.73 -18.64 -4.21
N ARG A 504 -20.38 -18.32 -2.95
CA ARG A 504 -20.35 -19.31 -1.84
C ARG A 504 -21.75 -19.85 -1.53
N ILE A 505 -22.77 -19.00 -1.56
CA ILE A 505 -24.16 -19.41 -1.35
C ILE A 505 -24.58 -20.39 -2.44
N PHE A 506 -24.28 -20.08 -3.71
CA PHE A 506 -24.55 -20.98 -4.83
C PHE A 506 -23.87 -22.35 -4.66
N VAL A 507 -22.57 -22.36 -4.33
CA VAL A 507 -21.81 -23.60 -4.13
C VAL A 507 -22.40 -24.43 -3.00
N ALA A 508 -22.71 -23.81 -1.85
CA ALA A 508 -23.29 -24.51 -0.71
C ALA A 508 -24.67 -25.11 -1.05
N ASP A 509 -25.54 -24.35 -1.73
CA ASP A 509 -26.89 -24.79 -2.07
C ASP A 509 -26.89 -25.95 -3.08
N ILE A 510 -26.18 -25.80 -4.21
CA ILE A 510 -26.08 -26.84 -5.25
C ILE A 510 -25.53 -28.15 -4.68
N LEU A 511 -24.52 -28.08 -3.80
CA LEU A 511 -23.89 -29.26 -3.22
C LEU A 511 -24.69 -29.89 -2.08
N SER A 512 -25.67 -29.18 -1.52
CA SER A 512 -26.68 -29.73 -0.60
C SER A 512 -27.81 -30.48 -1.32
N GLY A 513 -27.91 -30.35 -2.65
CA GLY A 513 -28.91 -31.02 -3.48
C GLY A 513 -30.14 -30.16 -3.83
N SER A 514 -30.17 -28.89 -3.41
CA SER A 514 -31.20 -27.93 -3.80
C SER A 514 -30.99 -27.47 -5.26
N LYS A 515 -32.10 -27.25 -5.97
CA LYS A 515 -32.13 -26.83 -7.39
C LYS A 515 -32.70 -25.42 -7.60
N ASP A 516 -33.08 -24.75 -6.52
CA ASP A 516 -33.89 -23.54 -6.57
C ASP A 516 -33.09 -22.24 -6.39
N ILE A 517 -31.77 -22.32 -6.21
CA ILE A 517 -30.93 -21.14 -5.94
C ILE A 517 -30.92 -20.09 -7.06
N LEU A 518 -31.29 -20.47 -8.29
CA LEU A 518 -31.36 -19.53 -9.42
C LEU A 518 -32.74 -18.86 -9.58
N LYS A 519 -33.73 -19.20 -8.74
CA LYS A 519 -35.05 -18.54 -8.74
C LYS A 519 -34.97 -17.16 -8.09
N LYS A 520 -35.86 -16.24 -8.50
CA LYS A 520 -35.84 -14.82 -8.08
C LYS A 520 -36.05 -14.58 -6.58
N ASP A 521 -36.67 -15.52 -5.89
CA ASP A 521 -36.91 -15.48 -4.44
C ASP A 521 -35.71 -16.02 -3.63
N SER A 522 -34.66 -16.51 -4.31
CA SER A 522 -33.49 -17.04 -3.63
C SER A 522 -32.63 -15.95 -2.97
N PRO A 523 -31.79 -16.33 -1.98
CA PRO A 523 -30.85 -15.41 -1.35
C PRO A 523 -29.89 -14.71 -2.34
N LEU A 524 -29.63 -15.27 -3.53
CA LEU A 524 -28.74 -14.63 -4.52
C LEU A 524 -29.24 -13.25 -4.96
N TYR A 525 -30.55 -13.04 -4.99
CA TYR A 525 -31.18 -11.78 -5.42
C TYR A 525 -31.26 -10.71 -4.33
N LYS A 526 -30.94 -11.05 -3.07
CA LYS A 526 -30.92 -10.07 -1.96
C LYS A 526 -29.67 -9.19 -2.00
N ASP A 527 -29.73 -8.01 -1.37
CA ASP A 527 -28.55 -7.16 -1.18
C ASP A 527 -27.53 -7.86 -0.27
N ILE A 528 -26.23 -7.73 -0.59
CA ILE A 528 -25.15 -8.43 0.13
C ILE A 528 -25.13 -8.11 1.62
N ASP A 529 -25.55 -6.91 2.03
CA ASP A 529 -25.53 -6.50 3.45
C ASP A 529 -26.60 -7.22 4.27
N SER A 530 -27.65 -7.71 3.62
CA SER A 530 -28.69 -8.52 4.26
C SER A 530 -28.33 -10.00 4.38
N LEU A 531 -27.21 -10.44 3.78
CA LEU A 531 -26.85 -11.86 3.64
C LEU A 531 -25.76 -12.31 4.63
N LYS A 532 -25.40 -11.50 5.62
CA LYS A 532 -24.26 -11.80 6.51
C LYS A 532 -24.42 -13.13 7.24
N GLU A 533 -25.62 -13.46 7.72
CA GLU A 533 -25.89 -14.73 8.40
C GLU A 533 -25.86 -15.91 7.44
N GLU A 534 -26.52 -15.79 6.27
CA GLU A 534 -26.49 -16.82 5.23
C GLU A 534 -25.08 -17.10 4.72
N LEU A 535 -24.25 -16.07 4.57
CA LEU A 535 -22.85 -16.22 4.17
C LEU A 535 -22.03 -16.96 5.22
N LEU A 536 -22.25 -16.70 6.51
CA LEU A 536 -21.58 -17.44 7.58
C LEU A 536 -22.04 -18.90 7.66
N LYS A 537 -23.30 -19.21 7.33
CA LYS A 537 -23.79 -20.61 7.21
C LYS A 537 -23.07 -21.41 6.12
N THR A 538 -22.48 -20.76 5.11
CA THR A 538 -21.68 -21.46 4.08
C THR A 538 -20.49 -22.22 4.65
N ASN A 539 -20.08 -21.94 5.90
CA ASN A 539 -19.05 -22.69 6.61
C ASN A 539 -19.39 -24.17 6.88
N GLU A 540 -20.67 -24.54 6.79
CA GLU A 540 -21.11 -25.94 6.87
C GLU A 540 -20.76 -26.74 5.60
N CYS A 541 -20.52 -26.06 4.47
CA CYS A 541 -20.12 -26.69 3.23
C CYS A 541 -18.62 -27.05 3.26
N LYS A 542 -18.33 -28.35 3.36
CA LYS A 542 -16.95 -28.87 3.44
C LYS A 542 -16.04 -28.56 2.24
N TYR A 543 -16.61 -28.08 1.13
CA TYR A 543 -15.88 -27.73 -0.10
C TYR A 543 -15.55 -26.23 -0.20
N LEU A 544 -15.88 -25.43 0.82
CA LEU A 544 -15.56 -23.99 0.87
C LEU A 544 -14.56 -23.71 2.00
N PRO A 545 -13.60 -22.79 1.79
CA PRO A 545 -12.75 -22.30 2.88
C PRO A 545 -13.60 -21.65 3.96
N LYS A 546 -13.24 -21.81 5.23
CA LYS A 546 -13.99 -21.19 6.34
C LYS A 546 -13.97 -19.65 6.24
N LEU A 547 -15.14 -19.03 6.25
CA LEU A 547 -15.35 -17.58 6.28
C LEU A 547 -15.35 -17.08 7.73
N TYR A 548 -14.51 -16.09 8.03
CA TYR A 548 -14.34 -15.52 9.37
C TYR A 548 -15.03 -14.17 9.54
N GLY A 549 -15.12 -13.38 8.47
CA GLY A 549 -15.69 -12.05 8.55
C GLY A 549 -15.89 -11.39 7.19
N ILE A 550 -16.79 -10.41 7.15
CA ILE A 550 -17.12 -9.59 5.99
C ILE A 550 -17.18 -8.15 6.47
N TYR A 551 -16.57 -7.25 5.70
CA TYR A 551 -16.26 -5.87 6.08
C TYR A 551 -16.56 -4.93 4.91
N ASP A 552 -17.04 -3.73 5.21
CA ASP A 552 -17.35 -2.72 4.18
C ASP A 552 -16.06 -2.02 3.71
N ASN A 553 -15.12 -1.79 4.61
CA ASN A 553 -13.84 -1.17 4.30
C ASN A 553 -12.68 -1.74 5.14
N ILE A 554 -11.45 -1.27 4.87
CA ILE A 554 -10.22 -1.76 5.54
C ILE A 554 -10.17 -1.46 7.05
N TYR A 555 -10.88 -0.42 7.52
CA TYR A 555 -10.88 0.00 8.92
C TYR A 555 -11.84 -0.82 9.78
N ASP A 556 -12.80 -1.51 9.17
CA ASP A 556 -13.76 -2.36 9.88
C ASP A 556 -13.20 -3.75 10.21
N ILE A 557 -12.01 -4.08 9.68
CA ILE A 557 -11.40 -5.40 9.83
C ILE A 557 -11.03 -5.62 11.30
N ASN A 558 -11.79 -6.47 11.98
CA ASN A 558 -11.53 -6.82 13.37
C ASN A 558 -10.51 -7.96 13.49
N PHE A 559 -9.22 -7.62 13.56
CA PHE A 559 -8.13 -8.60 13.70
C PHE A 559 -8.14 -9.39 15.02
N SER A 560 -8.88 -8.93 16.04
CA SER A 560 -8.92 -9.63 17.35
C SER A 560 -9.68 -10.96 17.26
N ILE A 561 -10.66 -11.08 16.37
CA ILE A 561 -11.49 -12.28 16.19
C ILE A 561 -10.98 -13.21 15.08
N LEU A 562 -10.04 -12.74 14.25
CA LEU A 562 -9.45 -13.55 13.19
C LEU A 562 -8.46 -14.57 13.77
N PRO A 563 -8.30 -15.75 13.16
CA PRO A 563 -7.31 -16.74 13.60
C PRO A 563 -5.86 -16.24 13.41
N ASP A 564 -4.88 -17.04 13.81
CA ASP A 564 -3.46 -16.70 13.64
C ASP A 564 -3.02 -16.69 12.17
N SER A 565 -3.76 -17.32 11.26
CA SER A 565 -3.51 -17.26 9.81
C SER A 565 -4.80 -17.23 8.99
N PHE A 566 -4.87 -16.36 7.98
CA PHE A 566 -6.06 -16.13 7.15
C PHE A 566 -5.69 -15.45 5.81
N VAL A 567 -6.65 -15.37 4.89
CA VAL A 567 -6.56 -14.55 3.67
C VAL A 567 -7.64 -13.49 3.70
N LEU A 568 -7.28 -12.24 3.44
CA LEU A 568 -8.23 -11.17 3.14
C LEU A 568 -8.42 -11.08 1.63
N LYS A 569 -9.66 -10.97 1.16
CA LYS A 569 -9.99 -10.86 -0.27
C LYS A 569 -11.06 -9.81 -0.52
N THR A 570 -11.01 -9.16 -1.66
CA THR A 570 -12.13 -8.41 -2.24
C THR A 570 -13.03 -9.34 -3.04
N ASN A 571 -14.34 -9.10 -2.99
CA ASN A 571 -15.32 -9.99 -3.61
C ASN A 571 -15.55 -9.73 -5.11
N HIS A 572 -15.25 -8.53 -5.61
CA HIS A 572 -15.72 -8.02 -6.90
C HIS A 572 -14.66 -7.99 -8.03
N ASP A 573 -13.45 -8.49 -7.82
CA ASP A 573 -12.34 -8.32 -8.77
C ASP A 573 -11.35 -9.49 -8.80
N ALA A 574 -10.29 -9.41 -9.62
CA ALA A 574 -9.15 -10.32 -9.53
C ALA A 574 -7.93 -9.63 -8.90
N GLY A 575 -7.12 -10.37 -8.15
CA GLY A 575 -5.85 -9.90 -7.58
C GLY A 575 -5.96 -9.18 -6.23
N GLY A 576 -7.16 -8.78 -5.80
CA GLY A 576 -7.40 -8.09 -4.53
C GLY A 576 -7.39 -9.07 -3.35
N TYR A 577 -6.21 -9.54 -2.96
CA TYR A 577 -6.04 -10.43 -1.82
C TYR A 577 -4.76 -10.14 -1.03
N VAL A 578 -4.76 -10.50 0.25
CA VAL A 578 -3.63 -10.42 1.18
C VAL A 578 -3.55 -11.72 1.97
N ILE A 579 -2.39 -12.36 1.92
CA ILE A 579 -2.09 -13.58 2.67
C ILE A 579 -1.44 -13.22 4.01
N VAL A 580 -2.02 -13.74 5.10
CA VAL A 580 -1.54 -13.57 6.48
C VAL A 580 -1.24 -14.94 7.07
N GLU A 581 0.03 -15.33 7.12
CA GLU A 581 0.47 -16.63 7.64
C GLU A 581 0.69 -16.64 9.15
N ASP A 582 1.13 -15.50 9.68
CA ASP A 582 1.27 -15.22 11.11
C ASP A 582 0.69 -13.82 11.37
N LYS A 583 -0.45 -13.77 12.06
CA LYS A 583 -1.16 -12.54 12.41
C LYS A 583 -0.31 -11.63 13.29
N LYS A 584 0.46 -12.17 14.24
CA LYS A 584 1.25 -11.34 15.17
C LYS A 584 2.40 -10.67 14.43
N GLU A 585 3.10 -11.40 13.56
CA GLU A 585 4.14 -10.84 12.71
C GLU A 585 3.55 -9.82 11.73
N PHE A 586 2.45 -10.18 11.07
CA PHE A 586 1.77 -9.30 10.11
C PHE A 586 1.34 -7.98 10.74
N LEU A 587 0.79 -7.99 11.96
CA LEU A 587 0.39 -6.78 12.67
C LEU A 587 1.59 -5.97 13.21
N LYS A 588 2.73 -6.63 13.45
CA LYS A 588 3.96 -5.98 13.94
C LYS A 588 4.77 -5.35 12.80
N ASP A 589 4.78 -5.96 11.62
CA ASP A 589 5.42 -5.42 10.42
C ASP A 589 4.54 -4.33 9.80
N THR A 590 4.75 -3.10 10.28
CA THR A 590 3.97 -1.92 9.87
C THR A 590 4.04 -1.66 8.37
N LYS A 591 5.11 -2.06 7.69
CA LYS A 591 5.25 -1.90 6.23
C LYS A 591 4.39 -2.93 5.50
N ARG A 592 4.54 -4.22 5.82
CA ARG A 592 3.74 -5.31 5.22
C ARG A 592 2.24 -5.10 5.46
N PHE A 593 1.87 -4.69 6.68
CA PHE A 593 0.49 -4.37 7.03
C PHE A 593 -0.06 -3.20 6.19
N SER A 594 0.68 -2.10 6.10
CA SER A 594 0.23 -0.91 5.37
C SER A 594 0.13 -1.15 3.86
N GLU A 595 1.08 -1.88 3.27
CA GLU A 595 1.05 -2.26 1.85
C GLU A 595 -0.16 -3.16 1.55
N ALA A 596 -0.45 -4.12 2.44
CA ALA A 596 -1.62 -4.99 2.35
C ALA A 596 -2.94 -4.21 2.43
N MET A 597 -3.09 -3.31 3.40
CA MET A 597 -4.30 -2.49 3.55
C MET A 597 -4.48 -1.53 2.37
N ARG A 598 -3.39 -0.91 1.88
CA ARG A 598 -3.42 -0.07 0.68
C ARG A 598 -3.88 -0.87 -0.55
N LYS A 599 -3.34 -2.08 -0.75
CA LYS A 599 -3.78 -2.98 -1.83
C LYS A 599 -5.28 -3.23 -1.76
N LEU A 600 -5.82 -3.63 -0.61
CA LEU A 600 -7.25 -3.88 -0.45
C LEU A 600 -8.11 -2.62 -0.68
N LYS A 601 -7.66 -1.44 -0.21
CA LYS A 601 -8.34 -0.15 -0.45
C LYS A 601 -8.39 0.19 -1.95
N GLU A 602 -7.26 0.10 -2.65
CA GLU A 602 -7.16 0.37 -4.10
C GLU A 602 -8.08 -0.54 -4.90
N HIS A 603 -8.18 -1.82 -4.50
CA HIS A 603 -9.06 -2.80 -5.12
C HIS A 603 -10.54 -2.49 -4.83
N LEU A 604 -10.91 -2.16 -3.59
CA LEU A 604 -12.27 -1.73 -3.21
C LEU A 604 -12.78 -0.51 -3.99
N GLU A 605 -11.92 0.48 -4.22
CA GLU A 605 -12.29 1.74 -4.89
C GLU A 605 -12.38 1.60 -6.41
N LYS A 606 -11.86 0.51 -6.98
CA LYS A 606 -11.83 0.27 -8.43
C LYS A 606 -13.04 -0.54 -8.87
N ASN A 607 -13.79 -0.03 -9.84
CA ASN A 607 -14.76 -0.84 -10.56
C ASN A 607 -14.04 -1.73 -11.58
N TYR A 608 -14.01 -3.04 -11.32
CA TYR A 608 -13.28 -4.02 -12.14
C TYR A 608 -13.78 -4.08 -13.60
N TYR A 609 -15.05 -3.73 -13.84
CA TYR A 609 -15.60 -3.57 -15.19
C TYR A 609 -14.74 -2.65 -16.07
N LEU A 610 -14.14 -1.60 -15.53
CA LEU A 610 -13.38 -0.62 -16.30
C LEU A 610 -12.08 -1.19 -16.91
N ILE A 611 -11.64 -2.39 -16.50
CA ILE A 611 -10.42 -3.00 -17.03
C ILE A 611 -10.68 -3.64 -18.40
N PHE A 612 -11.66 -4.55 -18.48
CA PHE A 612 -11.92 -5.36 -19.68
C PHE A 612 -13.37 -5.28 -20.20
N ARG A 613 -14.17 -4.37 -19.64
CA ARG A 613 -15.61 -4.19 -19.90
C ARG A 613 -16.46 -5.45 -19.69
N GLU A 614 -16.03 -6.32 -18.78
CA GLU A 614 -16.76 -7.49 -18.35
C GLU A 614 -17.96 -7.06 -17.49
N TRP A 615 -19.13 -6.90 -18.14
CA TRP A 615 -20.30 -6.27 -17.54
C TRP A 615 -20.74 -6.88 -16.20
N HIS A 616 -20.59 -8.19 -16.01
CA HIS A 616 -21.02 -8.88 -14.80
C HIS A 616 -20.24 -8.44 -13.55
N TYR A 617 -19.13 -7.72 -13.67
CA TYR A 617 -18.47 -7.07 -12.54
C TYR A 617 -19.02 -5.66 -12.22
N ARG A 618 -19.75 -5.03 -13.14
CA ARG A 618 -20.11 -3.60 -13.07
C ARG A 618 -20.93 -3.23 -11.84
N GLY A 619 -21.86 -4.11 -11.45
CA GLY A 619 -22.84 -3.89 -10.39
C GLY A 619 -22.55 -4.59 -9.07
N ILE A 620 -21.36 -5.22 -8.92
CA ILE A 620 -21.01 -5.90 -7.66
C ILE A 620 -20.68 -4.83 -6.61
N LYS A 621 -21.32 -4.91 -5.45
CA LYS A 621 -21.01 -4.06 -4.30
C LYS A 621 -19.70 -4.52 -3.65
N PRO A 622 -18.63 -3.69 -3.62
CA PRO A 622 -17.33 -4.09 -3.10
C PRO A 622 -17.36 -4.37 -1.59
N ARG A 623 -16.78 -5.48 -1.16
CA ARG A 623 -16.61 -5.92 0.24
C ARG A 623 -15.24 -6.55 0.41
N ILE A 624 -14.69 -6.47 1.62
CA ILE A 624 -13.55 -7.29 2.04
C ILE A 624 -14.09 -8.46 2.87
N PHE A 625 -13.55 -9.65 2.66
CA PHE A 625 -13.83 -10.78 3.53
C PHE A 625 -12.56 -11.49 3.94
N ALA A 626 -12.58 -12.05 5.16
CA ALA A 626 -11.52 -12.88 5.70
C ALA A 626 -11.92 -14.34 5.63
N GLU A 627 -11.08 -15.19 5.04
CA GLU A 627 -11.30 -16.63 4.96
C GLU A 627 -10.05 -17.45 5.31
N GLU A 628 -10.26 -18.76 5.43
CA GLU A 628 -9.23 -19.74 5.71
C GLU A 628 -8.08 -19.69 4.70
N LEU A 629 -6.86 -19.59 5.23
CA LEU A 629 -5.64 -19.77 4.45
C LEU A 629 -5.41 -21.25 4.22
N LEU A 630 -5.54 -21.68 2.96
CA LEU A 630 -5.26 -23.04 2.55
C LEU A 630 -3.74 -23.22 2.32
N LYS A 631 -3.08 -24.04 3.15
CA LYS A 631 -1.62 -24.34 3.07
C LYS A 631 -1.36 -25.75 2.54
N ASN A 632 -0.30 -25.94 1.75
CA ASN A 632 0.23 -27.28 1.43
C ASN A 632 1.17 -27.81 2.53
N GLU A 633 1.49 -29.12 2.54
CA GLU A 633 2.40 -29.73 3.54
C GLU A 633 3.83 -29.15 3.53
N GLU A 634 4.29 -28.65 2.39
CA GLU A 634 5.61 -27.99 2.22
C GLU A 634 5.53 -26.45 2.37
N ASN A 635 4.46 -25.93 2.99
CA ASN A 635 4.07 -24.51 3.10
C ASN A 635 3.75 -23.80 1.75
N GLY A 636 4.05 -24.40 0.59
CA GLY A 636 3.78 -23.78 -0.73
C GLY A 636 2.31 -23.53 -1.09
N LEU A 637 2.07 -22.67 -2.09
CA LEU A 637 0.74 -22.39 -2.66
C LEU A 637 0.14 -23.64 -3.31
N LEU A 638 -1.14 -23.90 -3.07
CA LEU A 638 -1.86 -25.02 -3.69
C LEU A 638 -1.87 -24.91 -5.23
N ASP A 639 -1.87 -26.07 -5.89
CA ASP A 639 -2.10 -26.16 -7.33
C ASP A 639 -3.55 -25.79 -7.65
N THR A 640 -3.73 -25.00 -8.71
CA THR A 640 -5.04 -24.62 -9.23
C THR A 640 -5.36 -25.47 -10.44
N TYR A 641 -6.52 -26.13 -10.39
CA TYR A 641 -7.05 -26.94 -11.49
C TYR A 641 -8.31 -26.26 -12.02
N LYS A 642 -8.28 -25.80 -13.28
CA LYS A 642 -9.42 -25.07 -13.87
C LYS A 642 -10.16 -25.98 -14.83
N PHE A 643 -11.32 -26.45 -14.43
CA PHE A 643 -12.14 -27.38 -15.21
C PHE A 643 -13.04 -26.59 -16.16
N HIS A 644 -12.78 -26.69 -17.45
CA HIS A 644 -13.61 -26.12 -18.50
C HIS A 644 -14.69 -27.12 -18.89
N ILE A 645 -15.94 -26.82 -18.52
CA ILE A 645 -17.10 -27.67 -18.80
C ILE A 645 -17.86 -27.07 -19.99
N PHE A 646 -17.77 -27.75 -21.14
CA PHE A 646 -18.48 -27.40 -22.37
C PHE A 646 -19.69 -28.30 -22.63
N ASP A 647 -19.64 -29.56 -22.18
CA ASP A 647 -20.73 -30.52 -22.33
C ASP A 647 -20.82 -31.43 -21.11
N LYS A 648 -21.85 -31.24 -20.29
CA LYS A 648 -22.08 -32.05 -19.08
C LYS A 648 -22.48 -33.50 -19.36
N ASN A 649 -22.89 -33.82 -20.58
CA ASN A 649 -23.33 -35.17 -20.97
C ASN A 649 -22.21 -35.96 -21.68
N ASP A 650 -21.18 -35.28 -22.20
CA ASP A 650 -20.03 -35.92 -22.83
C ASP A 650 -18.70 -35.41 -22.24
N MET A 651 -18.08 -36.25 -21.40
CA MET A 651 -16.80 -35.97 -20.77
C MET A 651 -15.64 -35.74 -21.74
N LYS A 652 -15.74 -36.21 -23.00
CA LYS A 652 -14.69 -36.02 -24.01
C LYS A 652 -14.56 -34.58 -24.47
N ASN A 653 -15.60 -33.78 -24.25
CA ASN A 653 -15.66 -32.37 -24.62
C ASN A 653 -15.24 -31.43 -23.48
N ASN A 654 -14.83 -31.97 -22.33
CA ASN A 654 -14.40 -31.20 -21.17
C ASN A 654 -12.91 -31.35 -20.90
N TYR A 655 -12.28 -30.28 -20.40
CA TYR A 655 -10.84 -30.20 -20.25
C TYR A 655 -10.46 -29.58 -18.91
N VAL A 656 -9.27 -29.90 -18.39
CA VAL A 656 -8.72 -29.30 -17.17
C VAL A 656 -7.42 -28.58 -17.49
N GLN A 657 -7.36 -27.30 -17.15
CA GLN A 657 -6.14 -26.50 -17.25
C GLN A 657 -5.32 -26.66 -15.98
N VAL A 658 -4.03 -26.97 -16.14
CA VAL A 658 -3.04 -27.10 -15.07
C VAL A 658 -1.90 -26.13 -15.31
N THR A 659 -1.45 -25.43 -14.27
CA THR A 659 -0.30 -24.51 -14.37
C THR A 659 0.96 -25.19 -13.80
N THR A 660 2.04 -25.26 -14.58
CA THR A 660 3.34 -25.84 -14.17
C THR A 660 4.47 -24.82 -14.31
N ASP A 661 5.44 -24.83 -13.37
CA ASP A 661 6.64 -23.96 -13.29
C ASP A 661 6.36 -22.45 -13.15
N ARG A 662 6.41 -21.93 -11.91
CA ARG A 662 6.09 -20.53 -11.56
C ARG A 662 7.27 -19.55 -11.75
N PHE A 663 8.48 -20.01 -12.11
CA PHE A 663 9.68 -19.16 -12.12
C PHE A 663 10.28 -18.87 -13.51
N GLU A 664 10.47 -19.88 -14.38
CA GLU A 664 11.15 -19.67 -15.67
C GLU A 664 10.23 -19.81 -16.89
N ASN A 665 9.54 -20.96 -17.02
CA ASN A 665 8.65 -21.25 -18.14
C ASN A 665 7.23 -21.43 -17.62
N TYR A 666 6.58 -20.31 -17.25
CA TYR A 666 5.15 -20.30 -16.98
C TYR A 666 4.43 -20.97 -18.15
N GLN A 667 3.98 -22.21 -17.94
CA GLN A 667 3.30 -23.04 -18.92
C GLN A 667 1.96 -23.44 -18.32
N ARG A 668 0.89 -23.10 -19.04
CA ARG A 668 -0.43 -23.69 -18.82
C ARG A 668 -0.52 -24.90 -19.71
N THR A 669 -1.08 -25.98 -19.20
CA THR A 669 -1.31 -27.21 -19.95
C THR A 669 -2.79 -27.53 -19.89
N MET A 670 -3.43 -27.67 -21.04
CA MET A 670 -4.77 -28.24 -21.13
C MET A 670 -4.65 -29.76 -21.13
N MET A 671 -5.46 -30.41 -20.31
CA MET A 671 -5.51 -31.86 -20.12
C MET A 671 -6.91 -32.37 -20.41
N THR A 672 -7.02 -33.59 -20.95
CA THR A 672 -8.30 -34.30 -21.14
C THR A 672 -8.81 -34.91 -19.83
N ASN A 673 -10.03 -35.44 -19.84
CA ASN A 673 -10.59 -36.21 -18.73
C ASN A 673 -9.78 -37.49 -18.41
N SER A 674 -9.11 -38.10 -19.40
CA SER A 674 -8.22 -39.25 -19.21
C SER A 674 -6.82 -38.88 -18.71
N TRP A 675 -6.56 -37.59 -18.45
CA TRP A 675 -5.25 -37.05 -18.05
C TRP A 675 -4.17 -37.18 -19.14
N GLU A 676 -4.56 -36.97 -20.40
CA GLU A 676 -3.66 -36.80 -21.54
C GLU A 676 -3.56 -35.31 -21.91
N ILE A 677 -2.48 -34.90 -22.58
CA ILE A 677 -2.35 -33.51 -23.07
C ILE A 677 -3.43 -33.27 -24.14
N ALA A 678 -4.21 -32.22 -23.96
CA ALA A 678 -5.24 -31.84 -24.91
C ALA A 678 -4.60 -31.41 -26.26
N PRO A 679 -5.32 -31.58 -27.37
CA PRO A 679 -4.85 -31.18 -28.71
C PRO A 679 -4.76 -29.66 -28.93
N PHE A 680 -4.99 -28.85 -27.90
CA PHE A 680 -4.90 -27.40 -27.92
C PHE A 680 -4.39 -26.85 -26.59
N ASN A 681 -4.02 -25.56 -26.58
CA ASN A 681 -3.66 -24.82 -25.38
C ASN A 681 -4.00 -23.33 -25.51
N PHE A 682 -4.11 -22.60 -24.39
CA PHE A 682 -4.33 -21.15 -24.40
C PHE A 682 -3.02 -20.39 -24.42
N ILE A 683 -2.78 -19.55 -25.43
CA ILE A 683 -1.61 -18.64 -25.64
C ILE A 683 -0.26 -19.36 -25.81
N TYR A 684 -0.03 -20.45 -25.08
CA TYR A 684 1.25 -21.15 -24.97
C TYR A 684 1.34 -22.29 -25.99
N GLU A 685 2.58 -22.59 -26.44
CA GLU A 685 2.84 -23.82 -27.19
C GLU A 685 2.41 -25.04 -26.37
N ILE A 686 1.91 -26.08 -27.04
CA ILE A 686 1.53 -27.33 -26.38
C ILE A 686 2.79 -27.95 -25.75
N PRO A 687 2.79 -28.22 -24.44
CA PRO A 687 3.96 -28.73 -23.76
C PRO A 687 4.23 -30.19 -24.15
N THR A 688 5.48 -30.62 -23.97
CA THR A 688 5.90 -32.01 -24.23
C THR A 688 5.89 -32.88 -22.98
N LYS A 689 5.69 -32.29 -21.79
CA LYS A 689 5.69 -32.99 -20.50
C LYS A 689 4.30 -33.00 -19.91
N ILE A 690 3.87 -34.17 -19.44
CA ILE A 690 2.59 -34.37 -18.76
C ILE A 690 2.75 -33.96 -17.29
N PRO A 691 1.85 -33.11 -16.74
CA PRO A 691 1.86 -32.77 -15.32
C PRO A 691 1.46 -33.98 -14.45
N PRO A 692 1.93 -34.05 -13.19
CA PRO A 692 1.51 -35.10 -12.25
C PRO A 692 -0.01 -35.18 -12.12
N LYS A 693 -0.56 -36.39 -12.12
CA LYS A 693 -2.00 -36.61 -11.98
C LYS A 693 -2.45 -36.40 -10.53
N PRO A 694 -3.47 -35.57 -10.26
CA PRO A 694 -3.99 -35.38 -8.92
C PRO A 694 -4.70 -36.65 -8.44
N GLN A 695 -4.46 -37.02 -7.18
CA GLN A 695 -5.06 -38.21 -6.55
C GLN A 695 -6.59 -38.16 -6.51
N SER A 696 -7.17 -36.96 -6.35
CA SER A 696 -8.62 -36.75 -6.25
C SER A 696 -9.29 -36.39 -7.58
N LEU A 697 -8.65 -36.65 -8.73
CA LEU A 697 -9.15 -36.21 -10.05
C LEU A 697 -10.62 -36.55 -10.32
N GLU A 698 -11.04 -37.78 -10.02
CA GLU A 698 -12.42 -38.24 -10.26
C GLU A 698 -13.42 -37.45 -9.42
N ALA A 699 -13.12 -37.29 -8.12
CA ALA A 699 -13.95 -36.49 -7.22
C ALA A 699 -14.00 -35.00 -7.62
N MET A 700 -12.92 -34.47 -8.19
CA MET A 700 -12.88 -33.10 -8.73
C MET A 700 -13.75 -32.95 -9.98
N TRP A 701 -13.74 -33.94 -10.88
CA TRP A 701 -14.65 -33.97 -12.04
C TRP A 701 -16.12 -34.01 -11.61
N ASP A 702 -16.47 -34.90 -10.68
CA ASP A 702 -17.83 -34.99 -10.15
C ASP A 702 -18.31 -33.67 -9.54
N LEU A 703 -17.42 -32.99 -8.80
CA LEU A 703 -17.70 -31.70 -8.19
C LEU A 703 -17.90 -30.61 -9.26
N ALA A 704 -16.99 -30.53 -10.24
CA ALA A 704 -17.06 -29.56 -11.32
C ALA A 704 -18.35 -29.72 -12.15
N LEU A 705 -18.74 -30.96 -12.48
CA LEU A 705 -19.96 -31.25 -13.24
C LEU A 705 -21.23 -30.86 -12.48
N LYS A 706 -21.29 -31.11 -11.16
CA LYS A 706 -22.43 -30.70 -10.32
C LYS A 706 -22.61 -29.18 -10.32
N LEU A 707 -21.51 -28.44 -10.10
CA LEU A 707 -21.52 -26.98 -10.10
C LEU A 707 -21.81 -26.39 -11.49
N ALA A 708 -21.39 -27.07 -12.55
CA ALA A 708 -21.65 -26.67 -13.93
C ALA A 708 -23.06 -27.01 -14.42
N SER A 709 -23.80 -27.86 -13.73
CA SER A 709 -25.09 -28.38 -14.19
C SER A 709 -26.12 -27.34 -14.67
N PRO A 710 -26.21 -26.11 -14.11
CA PRO A 710 -27.15 -25.09 -14.59
C PRO A 710 -26.69 -24.32 -15.84
N PHE A 711 -25.44 -24.49 -16.27
CA PHE A 711 -24.82 -23.64 -17.30
C PHE A 711 -24.46 -24.45 -18.55
N ASP A 712 -24.52 -23.81 -19.71
CA ASP A 712 -24.04 -24.42 -20.96
C ASP A 712 -22.51 -24.41 -21.07
N TYR A 713 -21.86 -23.38 -20.51
CA TYR A 713 -20.41 -23.32 -20.36
C TYR A 713 -20.03 -22.57 -19.08
N VAL A 714 -19.17 -23.18 -18.27
CA VAL A 714 -18.53 -22.55 -17.12
C VAL A 714 -17.16 -23.16 -16.87
N ARG A 715 -16.24 -22.34 -16.37
CA ARG A 715 -14.96 -22.81 -15.83
C ARG A 715 -15.07 -22.90 -14.31
N VAL A 716 -14.78 -24.07 -13.75
CA VAL A 716 -14.78 -24.30 -12.30
C VAL A 716 -13.34 -24.41 -11.81
N ASP A 717 -12.92 -23.48 -10.98
CA ASP A 717 -11.58 -23.46 -10.41
C ASP A 717 -11.59 -24.20 -9.08
N LEU A 718 -10.78 -25.26 -8.98
CA LEU A 718 -10.67 -26.10 -7.80
C LEU A 718 -9.23 -26.09 -7.26
N TYR A 719 -9.12 -26.18 -5.94
CA TYR A 719 -7.87 -26.43 -5.22
C TYR A 719 -7.93 -27.80 -4.55
N GLN A 720 -6.79 -28.47 -4.50
CA GLN A 720 -6.65 -29.74 -3.79
C GLN A 720 -5.64 -29.61 -2.65
N ASN A 721 -6.00 -30.12 -1.47
CA ASN A 721 -5.09 -30.30 -0.33
C ASN A 721 -5.31 -31.70 0.27
N LYS A 722 -4.38 -32.63 0.01
CA LYS A 722 -4.53 -34.06 0.31
C LYS A 722 -5.84 -34.63 -0.29
N ASP A 723 -6.70 -35.16 0.56
CA ASP A 723 -8.01 -35.73 0.22
C ASP A 723 -9.14 -34.67 0.21
N LYS A 724 -8.84 -33.41 0.54
CA LYS A 724 -9.83 -32.32 0.54
C LYS A 724 -9.77 -31.51 -0.76
N ILE A 725 -10.96 -31.17 -1.26
CA ILE A 725 -11.15 -30.35 -2.45
C ILE A 725 -11.85 -29.07 -2.01
N TYR A 726 -11.36 -27.93 -2.48
CA TYR A 726 -11.95 -26.62 -2.23
C TYR A 726 -12.36 -25.97 -3.56
N VAL A 727 -13.55 -25.37 -3.57
CA VAL A 727 -14.03 -24.56 -4.70
C VAL A 727 -13.45 -23.15 -4.57
N GLY A 728 -12.79 -22.69 -5.63
CA GLY A 728 -12.20 -21.36 -5.71
C GLY A 728 -13.14 -20.34 -6.32
N GLU A 729 -13.44 -20.50 -7.61
CA GLU A 729 -14.32 -19.58 -8.34
C GLU A 729 -15.04 -20.28 -9.50
N LEU A 730 -16.14 -19.67 -9.93
CA LEU A 730 -16.84 -20.00 -11.17
C LEU A 730 -16.60 -18.86 -12.16
N THR A 731 -15.94 -19.15 -13.28
CA THR A 731 -15.63 -18.12 -14.30
C THR A 731 -16.44 -18.35 -15.56
N PHE A 732 -17.16 -17.31 -15.99
CA PHE A 732 -18.03 -17.33 -17.17
C PHE A 732 -17.39 -16.66 -18.40
N THR A 733 -16.30 -15.93 -18.19
CA THR A 733 -15.58 -15.16 -19.23
C THR A 733 -14.09 -15.43 -19.13
N HIS A 734 -13.70 -16.65 -19.49
CA HIS A 734 -12.32 -17.07 -19.39
C HIS A 734 -11.39 -16.11 -20.16
N GLY A 735 -10.30 -15.69 -19.49
CA GLY A 735 -9.24 -14.90 -20.12
C GLY A 735 -9.72 -13.56 -20.68
N ALA A 736 -10.82 -13.02 -20.14
CA ALA A 736 -11.53 -11.86 -20.67
C ALA A 736 -11.84 -11.97 -22.18
N ALA A 737 -11.93 -13.18 -22.75
CA ALA A 737 -12.16 -13.42 -24.18
C ALA A 737 -11.08 -12.85 -25.14
N ILE A 738 -9.80 -12.83 -24.71
CA ILE A 738 -8.67 -12.41 -25.56
C ILE A 738 -7.56 -13.48 -25.65
N GLU A 739 -7.73 -14.63 -24.99
CA GLU A 739 -6.73 -15.70 -25.04
C GLU A 739 -6.87 -16.51 -26.33
N GLN A 740 -5.85 -16.44 -27.19
CA GLN A 740 -5.78 -17.21 -28.42
C GLN A 740 -5.59 -18.70 -28.13
N LEU A 741 -6.25 -19.57 -28.89
CA LEU A 741 -5.99 -21.01 -28.86
C LEU A 741 -4.87 -21.40 -29.82
N VAL A 742 -4.07 -22.38 -29.41
CA VAL A 742 -2.96 -22.94 -30.18
C VAL A 742 -3.18 -24.45 -30.32
N PRO A 743 -3.44 -24.98 -31.52
CA PRO A 743 -3.61 -24.26 -32.79
C PRO A 743 -4.98 -23.53 -32.89
N GLY A 744 -5.02 -22.44 -33.66
CA GLY A 744 -6.17 -21.51 -33.70
C GLY A 744 -7.50 -22.11 -34.14
N GLU A 745 -7.48 -23.20 -34.93
CA GLU A 745 -8.70 -23.93 -35.35
C GLU A 745 -9.54 -24.44 -34.17
N TRP A 746 -8.93 -24.60 -32.99
CA TRP A 746 -9.66 -25.04 -31.81
C TRP A 746 -10.61 -23.99 -31.25
N ASP A 747 -10.44 -22.71 -31.59
CA ASP A 747 -11.39 -21.66 -31.20
C ASP A 747 -12.76 -21.90 -31.83
N GLU A 748 -12.81 -22.29 -33.11
CA GLU A 748 -14.05 -22.70 -33.79
C GLU A 748 -14.58 -24.03 -33.25
N LYS A 749 -13.72 -25.03 -32.99
CA LYS A 749 -14.14 -26.34 -32.47
C LYS A 749 -14.79 -26.22 -31.09
N LEU A 750 -14.17 -25.51 -30.15
CA LEU A 750 -14.74 -25.26 -28.82
C LEU A 750 -15.99 -24.38 -28.92
N GLY A 751 -15.99 -23.41 -29.84
CA GLY A 751 -17.16 -22.62 -30.18
C GLY A 751 -18.33 -23.51 -30.57
N ALA A 752 -18.14 -24.48 -31.47
CA ALA A 752 -19.19 -25.38 -31.94
C ALA A 752 -19.80 -26.27 -30.84
N LEU A 753 -19.03 -26.64 -29.81
CA LEU A 753 -19.50 -27.41 -28.66
C LEU A 753 -20.45 -26.61 -27.76
N TRP A 754 -20.31 -25.28 -27.71
CA TRP A 754 -21.12 -24.44 -26.84
C TRP A 754 -22.38 -23.93 -27.55
N HIS A 755 -23.51 -24.62 -27.34
CA HIS A 755 -24.83 -24.16 -27.76
C HIS A 755 -25.33 -23.06 -26.80
N GLN A 756 -25.04 -21.79 -27.14
CA GLN A 756 -25.30 -20.64 -26.27
C GLN A 756 -26.81 -20.40 -26.06
N LYS A 757 -27.36 -20.84 -24.93
CA LYS A 757 -28.68 -20.41 -24.46
C LYS A 757 -28.49 -19.23 -23.51
N ARG A 758 -29.33 -18.20 -23.64
CA ARG A 758 -29.28 -17.08 -22.69
C ARG A 758 -29.83 -17.55 -21.36
N LEU A 759 -29.12 -17.27 -20.28
CA LEU A 759 -29.54 -17.74 -18.96
C LEU A 759 -30.92 -17.16 -18.57
N VAL A 760 -31.22 -15.94 -19.01
CA VAL A 760 -32.51 -15.26 -18.78
C VAL A 760 -33.71 -16.01 -19.40
N ASP A 761 -33.45 -16.79 -20.46
CA ASP A 761 -34.46 -17.58 -21.16
C ASP A 761 -34.60 -18.99 -20.54
N VAL A 762 -33.61 -19.44 -19.76
CA VAL A 762 -33.57 -20.75 -19.08
C VAL A 762 -34.15 -20.68 -17.66
N THR A 763 -34.11 -19.51 -17.03
CA THR A 763 -34.68 -19.26 -15.68
C THR A 763 -36.15 -18.85 -15.69
N LYS A 764 -36.75 -18.69 -16.88
CA LYS A 764 -38.20 -18.56 -17.08
C LYS A 764 -38.79 -19.92 -17.38
#